data_AF-A0A507CSN1-F1
#
_entry.id   AF-A0A507CSN1-F1
#
_cell.length_a   1.000
_cell.length_b   1.000
_cell.length_c   1.000
_cell.angle_alpha   90.00
_cell.angle_beta   90.00
_cell.angle_gamma   90.00
#
_symmetry.space_group_name_H-M   'P 1'
#
loop_
_entity.id
_entity.type
_entity.pdbx_description
1 polymer ?
#
loop_
_entity_poly.entity_id
_entity_poly.type
_entity_poly.pdbx_seq_one_letter_code
_entity_poly.pdbx_strand_id
1 'polypeptide(L)'
;MDTTGRTFKDYSYYLSADLNLFLHVKIASLEGILPQNPISDLLQDPYLRHAEPRDGRRPDLFVTCQVHADNKPLTLPSKTAFKSFSSQWTWNEWIVLPIAYCDLPVTSVLTFTIWNVYKPRQPSVVGGATFSLFGRNNSTMKKGRHKLFIWPTKVADGNQNTTTPSKVSNTTEMDRLEKLMRKYDRRDLVHSDWLDHLAFREIERINQEETMVTKHLFLYIDLPQFDFPLVFCEKEYLLPPPMALRSADSTYVIISDLESIRMEATQDDPVENKHRKLTRSHRNGPLDRDLKPNAKIRDELNKMLRYSPTQTLNKQEKDLLWKFRFYLTRDKKALTKFLKCVVWSDAVEVKQAVDLLSLWVEIDVEDALELLGPTFENRSVRSYAVSQLKKADDEELQLYLLQLVQALKFEGIGNKTQLHESPLAEFLIDRGIKNQVLGISFYWYLMVECEDRVVGRMYGKVVYQFMSAMMEVPDGHHRRDVLKRQADLVATLAKISRDLRANKDPRPKKIEKLRAIIADSKNNLLSFPPLPLPLEPNIQVTGIIPEEANVFKSALFPLRLTFSCLDGGRYPVIFKTGDDLRQDQLIVQMITLMDKLLRKLNLDVKLTPYKVLATGTDYGFVQFIPSLPLASILADYNNSLLMYLREHNPDEASTGSFGINAAVMDAYVKSCAGYSVITYLLGIGDRHLDNLLLTPGGNLFHIDFGFILGRDPKPFPPPMKLCKEMVEAMGGTNGQHYQKFKSYCFIAFESLRKSANLILNLFALMTDANLPDIAIEPDKAVLKVQEKFRLDLSEEEAMQYFQALINESVGALFPQVMEKIHQWAQYWRSSIVARGSAKEDRHNMSEEELADFGLVHYAFSNWLVLSIKSPLEVGTILQLVQYNPRFAQHVHRDNNDSIKMESLDEDDDQPGDDDSSSVDAETEVSLDSPQVFTVEKLGAVDSLGYLTRSSFNNDDPTRPPYELAASDSNSVFGLLHELIGLEGLQALWKGVWTEWMKDCLNAMIQPSVEGALNDYFEVADEGIPLLYADNPWPTLATTVGSQVITEWLLSPFELARTRLIVQTTNPYHRKYKSFCNCISLVAQEEGLSAFYAGPSLLPAILYNTIDPLVTTAHHFLIARVFGIAMNEAPFTYAMYDLGLTTLGIAITLPLETVRRRLWAQQRRIKRNVNGRDFVTCVRRSEVPYTSMWNCLYRICTEEGNAEVVSKGEKRKKSRSQYTSHSSDDDGISLRKSREVHIGALYRGFWLRFSIAAATVMLASLS
;
A
#
# COMPACT_ATOMS: atom_id res chain seq x y z
N MET A 1 -54.12 -16.64 -52.19
CA MET A 1 -54.32 -17.83 -53.03
C MET A 1 -52.99 -18.16 -53.66
N ASP A 2 -52.34 -19.23 -53.18
CA ASP A 2 -51.36 -19.98 -53.97
C ASP A 2 -51.49 -21.44 -53.54
N THR A 3 -51.84 -22.27 -54.51
CA THR A 3 -52.37 -23.63 -54.35
C THR A 3 -51.26 -24.66 -54.38
N THR A 4 -50.52 -24.79 -53.27
CA THR A 4 -49.73 -25.99 -53.00
C THR A 4 -49.96 -26.41 -51.55
N GLY A 5 -50.85 -27.40 -51.35
CA GLY A 5 -51.13 -28.00 -50.06
C GLY A 5 -49.94 -28.78 -49.51
N ARG A 6 -48.92 -28.07 -49.02
CA ARG A 6 -47.96 -28.60 -48.04
C ARG A 6 -48.33 -28.00 -46.70
N THR A 7 -49.05 -28.77 -45.89
CA THR A 7 -49.11 -28.54 -44.46
C THR A 7 -47.66 -28.64 -43.94
N PHE A 8 -47.04 -27.50 -43.64
CA PHE A 8 -45.85 -27.51 -42.81
C PHE A 8 -46.31 -28.09 -41.46
N LYS A 9 -45.89 -29.31 -41.14
CA LYS A 9 -45.91 -29.78 -39.75
C LYS A 9 -44.93 -28.86 -39.01
N ASP A 10 -45.42 -28.09 -38.06
CA ASP A 10 -44.55 -27.38 -37.12
C ASP A 10 -43.72 -28.44 -36.39
N TYR A 11 -42.42 -28.48 -36.68
CA TYR A 11 -41.47 -29.34 -35.98
C TYR A 11 -40.82 -28.51 -34.87
N SER A 12 -41.27 -28.71 -33.64
CA SER A 12 -40.60 -28.17 -32.46
C SER A 12 -39.41 -29.05 -32.08
N TYR A 13 -38.24 -28.45 -31.81
CA TYR A 13 -37.01 -29.13 -31.38
C TYR A 13 -36.29 -28.30 -30.31
N TYR A 14 -35.41 -28.94 -29.55
CA TYR A 14 -34.48 -28.27 -28.64
C TYR A 14 -33.06 -28.33 -29.17
N LEU A 15 -32.27 -27.28 -28.96
CA LEU A 15 -30.86 -27.27 -29.29
C LEU A 15 -30.04 -27.89 -28.16
N SER A 16 -28.98 -28.63 -28.52
CA SER A 16 -28.03 -29.16 -27.54
C SER A 16 -27.42 -28.05 -26.68
N ALA A 17 -27.14 -26.88 -27.28
CA ALA A 17 -26.56 -25.72 -26.59
C ALA A 17 -27.42 -25.16 -25.44
N ASP A 18 -28.74 -25.37 -25.51
CA ASP A 18 -29.69 -24.83 -24.52
C ASP A 18 -29.87 -25.75 -23.30
N LEU A 19 -29.27 -26.96 -23.33
CA LEU A 19 -29.46 -27.99 -22.31
C LEU A 19 -28.24 -28.12 -21.39
N ASN A 20 -28.31 -27.40 -20.27
CA ASN A 20 -27.32 -27.46 -19.19
C ASN A 20 -27.62 -28.60 -18.18
N LEU A 21 -27.75 -29.83 -18.68
CA LEU A 21 -27.92 -31.04 -17.87
C LEU A 21 -26.79 -32.03 -18.16
N PHE A 22 -26.36 -32.79 -17.16
CA PHE A 22 -25.35 -33.84 -17.36
C PHE A 22 -25.89 -34.99 -18.23
N LEU A 23 -25.00 -35.63 -18.98
CA LEU A 23 -25.32 -36.80 -19.80
C LEU A 23 -25.61 -38.01 -18.90
N HIS A 24 -26.79 -38.61 -19.07
CA HIS A 24 -27.23 -39.81 -18.34
C HIS A 24 -27.39 -40.98 -19.30
N VAL A 25 -26.94 -42.17 -18.89
CA VAL A 25 -27.11 -43.41 -19.67
C VAL A 25 -27.50 -44.54 -18.74
N LYS A 26 -28.57 -45.27 -19.08
CA LYS A 26 -29.00 -46.44 -18.32
C LYS A 26 -28.40 -47.72 -18.89
N ILE A 27 -27.75 -48.52 -18.07
CA ILE A 27 -27.33 -49.88 -18.41
C ILE A 27 -28.43 -50.84 -17.99
N ALA A 28 -29.13 -51.47 -18.94
CA ALA A 28 -30.28 -52.31 -18.66
C ALA A 28 -29.88 -53.77 -18.40
N SER A 29 -29.53 -54.50 -19.46
CA SER A 29 -29.23 -55.94 -19.40
C SER A 29 -28.19 -56.37 -20.44
N LEU A 30 -27.54 -57.50 -20.19
CA LEU A 30 -26.68 -58.21 -21.13
C LEU A 30 -27.30 -59.57 -21.46
N GLU A 31 -27.46 -59.85 -22.74
CA GLU A 31 -27.99 -61.12 -23.25
C GLU A 31 -26.96 -61.81 -24.16
N GLY A 32 -27.03 -63.14 -24.25
CA GLY A 32 -26.12 -63.96 -25.05
C GLY A 32 -25.33 -64.97 -24.23
N ILE A 33 -24.43 -65.67 -24.92
CA ILE A 33 -23.57 -66.73 -24.36
C ILE A 33 -22.14 -66.18 -24.26
N LEU A 34 -21.52 -66.29 -23.08
CA LEU A 34 -20.11 -65.95 -22.90
C LEU A 34 -19.22 -66.96 -23.62
N PRO A 35 -18.13 -66.53 -24.28
CA PRO A 35 -17.14 -67.45 -24.82
C PRO A 35 -16.53 -68.30 -23.69
N GLN A 36 -16.46 -69.61 -23.90
CA GLN A 36 -15.80 -70.53 -22.96
C GLN A 36 -14.29 -70.44 -23.13
N ASN A 37 -13.55 -70.53 -22.02
CA ASN A 37 -12.10 -70.53 -22.07
C ASN A 37 -11.60 -71.93 -22.46
N PRO A 38 -10.54 -72.05 -23.26
CA PRO A 38 -9.96 -73.36 -23.57
C PRO A 38 -9.42 -74.01 -22.30
N ILE A 39 -9.50 -75.35 -22.24
CA ILE A 39 -9.09 -76.15 -21.06
C ILE A 39 -7.63 -75.91 -20.68
N SER A 40 -6.77 -75.56 -21.65
CA SER A 40 -5.37 -75.17 -21.44
C SER A 40 -5.22 -74.00 -20.47
N ASP A 41 -6.11 -73.01 -20.54
CA ASP A 41 -5.99 -71.77 -19.79
C ASP A 41 -6.49 -71.97 -18.35
N LEU A 42 -7.52 -72.81 -18.18
CA LEU A 42 -8.02 -73.29 -16.88
C LEU A 42 -6.99 -74.07 -16.06
N LEU A 43 -6.01 -74.70 -16.72
CA LEU A 43 -4.89 -75.39 -16.07
C LEU A 43 -3.80 -74.41 -15.60
N GLN A 44 -3.63 -73.28 -16.29
CA GLN A 44 -2.63 -72.26 -15.96
C GLN A 44 -3.11 -71.28 -14.88
N ASP A 45 -4.38 -70.89 -14.89
CA ASP A 45 -4.98 -70.04 -13.85
C ASP A 45 -6.20 -70.73 -13.19
N PRO A 46 -6.07 -71.22 -11.95
CA PRO A 46 -7.17 -71.84 -11.21
C PRO A 46 -8.36 -70.90 -10.97
N TYR A 47 -8.16 -69.58 -10.96
CA TYR A 47 -9.22 -68.60 -10.73
C TYR A 47 -10.16 -68.43 -11.92
N LEU A 48 -9.75 -68.85 -13.14
CA LEU A 48 -10.62 -68.84 -14.32
C LEU A 48 -11.88 -69.70 -14.16
N ARG A 49 -11.89 -70.61 -13.17
CA ARG A 49 -13.09 -71.37 -12.78
C ARG A 49 -14.26 -70.48 -12.35
N HIS A 50 -13.99 -69.27 -11.86
CA HIS A 50 -15.00 -68.28 -11.49
C HIS A 50 -15.43 -67.38 -12.65
N ALA A 51 -14.74 -67.45 -13.79
CA ALA A 51 -15.08 -66.67 -14.98
C ALA A 51 -16.20 -67.31 -15.82
N GLU A 52 -16.49 -68.60 -15.60
CA GLU A 52 -17.46 -69.38 -16.38
C GLU A 52 -18.75 -69.66 -15.58
N PRO A 53 -19.92 -69.77 -16.26
CA PRO A 53 -21.18 -70.13 -15.59
C PRO A 53 -21.13 -71.57 -15.06
N ARG A 54 -21.32 -71.77 -13.75
CA ARG A 54 -21.47 -73.10 -13.10
C ARG A 54 -22.56 -73.06 -12.03
N ASP A 55 -23.24 -74.19 -11.81
CA ASP A 55 -24.26 -74.39 -10.77
C ASP A 55 -25.38 -73.33 -10.77
N GLY A 56 -25.83 -72.91 -11.96
CA GLY A 56 -26.89 -71.92 -12.11
C GLY A 56 -26.50 -70.48 -11.71
N ARG A 57 -25.25 -70.22 -11.31
CA ARG A 57 -24.73 -68.89 -10.99
C ARG A 57 -23.95 -68.32 -12.18
N ARG A 58 -24.28 -67.08 -12.57
CA ARG A 58 -23.57 -66.36 -13.65
C ARG A 58 -22.35 -65.60 -13.08
N PRO A 59 -21.30 -65.37 -13.88
CA PRO A 59 -20.13 -64.60 -13.44
C PRO A 59 -20.49 -63.15 -13.10
N ASP A 60 -19.73 -62.59 -12.16
CA ASP A 60 -19.88 -61.21 -11.69
C ASP A 60 -19.23 -60.26 -12.70
N LEU A 61 -20.05 -59.41 -13.32
CA LEU A 61 -19.66 -58.50 -14.39
C LEU A 61 -19.93 -57.03 -13.99
N PHE A 62 -19.12 -56.11 -14.50
CA PHE A 62 -19.43 -54.67 -14.46
C PHE A 62 -19.15 -54.01 -15.82
N VAL A 63 -19.82 -52.89 -16.08
CA VAL A 63 -19.69 -52.14 -17.33
C VAL A 63 -19.05 -50.79 -17.05
N THR A 64 -18.05 -50.42 -17.84
CA THR A 64 -17.49 -49.06 -17.85
C THR A 64 -18.01 -48.30 -19.06
N CYS A 65 -18.45 -47.06 -18.85
CA CYS A 65 -18.96 -46.14 -19.85
C CYS A 65 -18.07 -44.88 -19.90
N GLN A 66 -17.67 -44.45 -21.09
CA GLN A 66 -16.83 -43.26 -21.28
C GLN A 66 -17.22 -42.52 -22.57
N VAL A 67 -17.12 -41.19 -22.55
CA VAL A 67 -17.38 -40.34 -23.73
C VAL A 67 -16.08 -40.07 -24.46
N HIS A 68 -16.08 -40.26 -25.78
CA HIS A 68 -14.99 -39.90 -26.67
C HIS A 68 -15.49 -38.96 -27.77
N ALA A 69 -14.64 -38.03 -28.20
CA ALA A 69 -14.84 -37.22 -29.39
C ALA A 69 -13.51 -37.02 -30.10
N ASP A 70 -13.53 -37.01 -31.43
CA ASP A 70 -12.33 -36.82 -32.27
C ASP A 70 -11.15 -37.73 -31.90
N ASN A 71 -11.47 -39.00 -31.59
CA ASN A 71 -10.54 -40.05 -31.15
C ASN A 71 -9.81 -39.74 -29.82
N LYS A 72 -10.38 -38.86 -28.97
CA LYS A 72 -9.87 -38.56 -27.63
C LYS A 72 -10.96 -38.75 -26.57
N PRO A 73 -10.61 -39.25 -25.37
CA PRO A 73 -11.57 -39.31 -24.26
C PRO A 73 -11.90 -37.90 -23.75
N LEU A 74 -13.19 -37.59 -23.61
CA LEU A 74 -13.68 -36.33 -23.04
C LEU A 74 -13.92 -36.44 -21.52
N THR A 75 -14.24 -37.63 -21.03
CA THR A 75 -14.52 -37.88 -19.60
C THR A 75 -13.65 -39.00 -19.06
N LEU A 76 -13.53 -39.09 -17.73
CA LEU A 76 -13.07 -40.33 -17.07
C LEU A 76 -14.11 -41.45 -17.26
N PRO A 77 -13.71 -42.74 -17.22
CA PRO A 77 -14.63 -43.86 -17.34
C PRO A 77 -15.47 -44.03 -16.06
N SER A 78 -16.80 -43.94 -16.19
CA SER A 78 -17.75 -44.24 -15.12
C SER A 78 -18.10 -45.73 -15.14
N LYS A 79 -18.24 -46.36 -13.96
CA LYS A 79 -18.54 -47.81 -13.84
C LYS A 79 -19.90 -48.06 -13.18
N THR A 80 -20.55 -49.16 -13.53
CA THR A 80 -21.73 -49.66 -12.80
C THR A 80 -21.37 -50.09 -11.38
N ALA A 81 -22.36 -50.08 -10.49
CA ALA A 81 -22.24 -50.68 -9.17
C ALA A 81 -21.95 -52.19 -9.26
N PHE A 82 -21.28 -52.72 -8.23
CA PHE A 82 -21.02 -54.15 -8.13
C PHE A 82 -22.32 -54.90 -7.80
N LYS A 83 -22.66 -55.94 -8.59
CA LYS A 83 -23.86 -56.77 -8.41
C LYS A 83 -23.55 -58.22 -8.75
N SER A 84 -23.99 -59.15 -7.91
CA SER A 84 -23.91 -60.59 -8.19
C SER A 84 -25.15 -61.08 -8.96
N PHE A 85 -24.95 -61.90 -9.99
CA PHE A 85 -26.04 -62.32 -10.88
C PHE A 85 -26.47 -63.77 -10.63
N SER A 86 -27.75 -63.96 -10.30
CA SER A 86 -28.34 -65.29 -10.12
C SER A 86 -28.79 -65.90 -11.46
N SER A 87 -29.82 -65.34 -12.11
CA SER A 87 -30.43 -65.93 -13.31
C SER A 87 -30.12 -65.19 -14.63
N GLN A 88 -30.00 -63.86 -14.60
CA GLN A 88 -29.79 -62.99 -15.76
C GLN A 88 -28.86 -61.82 -15.43
N TRP A 89 -28.12 -61.29 -16.42
CA TRP A 89 -27.28 -60.10 -16.26
C TRP A 89 -28.11 -58.82 -16.40
N THR A 90 -28.74 -58.38 -15.32
CA THR A 90 -29.55 -57.15 -15.30
C THR A 90 -29.00 -56.14 -14.28
N TRP A 91 -28.52 -54.99 -14.77
CA TRP A 91 -28.08 -53.88 -13.92
C TRP A 91 -29.24 -52.96 -13.60
N ASN A 92 -29.95 -52.50 -14.63
CA ASN A 92 -31.03 -51.51 -14.55
C ASN A 92 -30.62 -50.19 -13.85
N GLU A 93 -29.38 -49.75 -14.09
CA GLU A 93 -28.71 -48.66 -13.36
C GLU A 93 -28.47 -47.44 -14.27
N TRP A 94 -28.77 -46.24 -13.78
CA TRP A 94 -28.44 -44.98 -14.46
C TRP A 94 -27.03 -44.51 -14.07
N ILE A 95 -26.18 -44.30 -15.07
CA ILE A 95 -24.84 -43.74 -14.92
C ILE A 95 -24.86 -42.27 -15.34
N VAL A 96 -24.34 -41.41 -14.46
CA VAL A 96 -24.12 -39.99 -14.76
C VAL A 96 -22.69 -39.81 -15.27
N LEU A 97 -22.54 -39.18 -16.42
CA LEU A 97 -21.23 -38.83 -17.00
C LEU A 97 -20.96 -37.34 -16.73
N PRO A 98 -19.72 -36.96 -16.35
CA PRO A 98 -19.37 -35.60 -15.94
C PRO A 98 -19.19 -34.67 -17.16
N ILE A 99 -20.18 -34.61 -18.03
CA ILE A 99 -20.24 -33.73 -19.21
C ILE A 99 -21.69 -33.31 -19.46
N ALA A 100 -21.91 -32.03 -19.72
CA ALA A 100 -23.24 -31.49 -20.02
C ALA A 100 -23.62 -31.74 -21.48
N TYR A 101 -24.92 -31.79 -21.78
CA TYR A 101 -25.41 -31.94 -23.16
C TYR A 101 -24.97 -30.78 -24.08
N CYS A 102 -24.80 -29.57 -23.54
CA CYS A 102 -24.35 -28.39 -24.28
C CYS A 102 -22.89 -28.43 -24.71
N ASP A 103 -22.06 -29.27 -24.08
CA ASP A 103 -20.63 -29.39 -24.37
C ASP A 103 -20.30 -30.59 -25.30
N LEU A 104 -21.31 -31.36 -25.71
CA LEU A 104 -21.11 -32.55 -26.55
C LEU A 104 -20.94 -32.18 -28.03
N PRO A 105 -19.78 -32.46 -28.67
CA PRO A 105 -19.63 -32.30 -30.11
C PRO A 105 -20.44 -33.33 -30.91
N VAL A 106 -20.74 -33.05 -32.19
CA VAL A 106 -21.46 -33.99 -33.09
C VAL A 106 -20.78 -35.35 -33.19
N THR A 107 -19.45 -35.36 -33.12
CA THR A 107 -18.61 -36.56 -33.24
C THR A 107 -18.57 -37.41 -31.97
N SER A 108 -19.35 -37.05 -30.94
CA SER A 108 -19.38 -37.77 -29.66
C SER A 108 -19.84 -39.22 -29.81
N VAL A 109 -19.02 -40.13 -29.31
CA VAL A 109 -19.30 -41.56 -29.20
C VAL A 109 -19.20 -42.02 -27.75
N LEU A 110 -20.09 -42.91 -27.34
CA LEU A 110 -20.05 -43.62 -26.06
C LEU A 110 -19.36 -44.96 -26.23
N THR A 111 -18.39 -45.25 -25.38
CA THR A 111 -17.69 -46.54 -25.33
C THR A 111 -18.17 -47.32 -24.12
N PHE A 112 -18.58 -48.56 -24.34
CA PHE A 112 -18.98 -49.52 -23.32
C PHE A 112 -17.99 -50.68 -23.31
N THR A 113 -17.34 -50.94 -22.18
CA THR A 113 -16.47 -52.12 -22.00
C THR A 113 -16.99 -52.94 -20.83
N ILE A 114 -17.19 -54.23 -21.06
CA ILE A 114 -17.68 -55.19 -20.08
C ILE A 114 -16.49 -55.93 -19.48
N TRP A 115 -16.43 -55.97 -18.16
CA TRP A 115 -15.35 -56.54 -17.38
C TRP A 115 -15.85 -57.70 -16.52
N ASN A 116 -15.05 -58.76 -16.44
CA ASN A 116 -15.28 -59.92 -15.58
C ASN A 116 -14.37 -59.85 -14.35
N VAL A 117 -14.96 -60.02 -13.17
CA VAL A 117 -14.28 -59.92 -11.86
C VAL A 117 -14.00 -61.31 -11.30
N TYR A 118 -13.32 -62.17 -12.05
CA TYR A 118 -12.95 -63.50 -11.55
C TYR A 118 -11.71 -63.47 -10.64
N LYS A 119 -10.88 -62.42 -10.73
CA LYS A 119 -9.65 -62.25 -9.94
C LYS A 119 -9.65 -60.92 -9.16
N PRO A 120 -9.26 -60.90 -7.88
CA PRO A 120 -9.19 -59.66 -7.10
C PRO A 120 -8.22 -58.65 -7.74
N ARG A 121 -8.64 -57.39 -7.88
CA ARG A 121 -7.85 -56.25 -8.40
C ARG A 121 -7.38 -56.37 -9.86
N GLN A 122 -7.78 -57.40 -10.60
CA GLN A 122 -7.37 -57.61 -11.98
C GLN A 122 -8.56 -58.08 -12.85
N PRO A 123 -9.45 -57.16 -13.27
CA PRO A 123 -10.60 -57.52 -14.09
C PRO A 123 -10.16 -57.87 -15.52
N SER A 124 -10.79 -58.87 -16.13
CA SER A 124 -10.54 -59.24 -17.52
C SER A 124 -11.60 -58.70 -18.46
N VAL A 125 -11.22 -58.39 -19.69
CA VAL A 125 -12.14 -57.87 -20.70
C VAL A 125 -13.01 -59.01 -21.24
N VAL A 126 -14.33 -58.84 -21.18
CA VAL A 126 -15.30 -59.72 -21.84
C VAL A 126 -15.54 -59.27 -23.27
N GLY A 127 -15.70 -57.96 -23.46
CA GLY A 127 -15.92 -57.36 -24.76
C GLY A 127 -16.34 -55.90 -24.68
N GLY A 128 -16.36 -55.24 -25.83
CA GLY A 128 -16.59 -53.80 -25.93
C GLY A 128 -17.43 -53.40 -27.14
N ALA A 129 -18.06 -52.22 -27.04
CA ALA A 129 -18.85 -51.62 -28.10
C ALA A 129 -18.76 -50.10 -28.10
N THR A 130 -18.77 -49.50 -29.29
CA THR A 130 -18.74 -48.06 -29.50
C THR A 130 -20.03 -47.60 -30.18
N PHE A 131 -20.75 -46.69 -29.51
CA PHE A 131 -22.07 -46.20 -29.88
C PHE A 131 -22.05 -44.71 -30.17
N SER A 132 -22.40 -44.31 -31.39
CA SER A 132 -22.53 -42.88 -31.75
C SER A 132 -23.74 -42.24 -31.07
N LEU A 133 -23.56 -41.12 -30.37
CA LEU A 133 -24.66 -40.40 -29.69
C LEU A 133 -25.59 -39.69 -30.67
N PHE A 134 -25.03 -39.08 -31.71
CA PHE A 134 -25.78 -38.40 -32.76
C PHE A 134 -26.02 -39.32 -33.97
N GLY A 135 -27.14 -39.11 -34.66
CA GLY A 135 -27.45 -39.79 -35.92
C GLY A 135 -26.68 -39.19 -37.10
N ARG A 136 -26.08 -40.03 -37.96
CA ARG A 136 -25.24 -39.59 -39.10
C ARG A 136 -25.93 -38.66 -40.11
N ASN A 137 -27.26 -38.78 -40.29
CA ASN A 137 -27.98 -38.09 -41.36
C ASN A 137 -28.76 -36.86 -40.87
N ASN A 138 -28.98 -36.72 -39.55
CA ASN A 138 -29.96 -35.77 -39.02
C ASN A 138 -29.40 -34.90 -37.89
N SER A 139 -28.16 -35.15 -37.44
CA SER A 139 -27.53 -34.49 -36.27
C SER A 139 -28.39 -34.45 -35.01
N THR A 140 -29.40 -35.32 -34.94
CA THR A 140 -30.28 -35.48 -33.78
C THR A 140 -29.68 -36.47 -32.81
N MET A 141 -29.80 -36.18 -31.53
CA MET A 141 -29.39 -37.08 -30.47
C MET A 141 -30.28 -38.33 -30.47
N LYS A 142 -29.68 -39.51 -30.36
CA LYS A 142 -30.42 -40.77 -30.21
C LYS A 142 -31.09 -40.83 -28.83
N LYS A 143 -32.28 -41.42 -28.77
CA LYS A 143 -33.11 -41.50 -27.56
C LYS A 143 -33.74 -42.88 -27.39
N GLY A 144 -34.06 -43.23 -26.14
CA GLY A 144 -34.73 -44.47 -25.78
C GLY A 144 -33.82 -45.70 -25.87
N ARG A 145 -34.44 -46.87 -26.03
CA ARG A 145 -33.76 -48.16 -25.91
C ARG A 145 -32.94 -48.54 -27.15
N HIS A 146 -31.72 -49.00 -26.90
CA HIS A 146 -30.79 -49.45 -27.92
C HIS A 146 -30.13 -50.79 -27.57
N LYS A 147 -30.14 -51.71 -28.53
CA LYS A 147 -29.37 -52.95 -28.54
C LYS A 147 -28.00 -52.69 -29.16
N LEU A 148 -26.95 -53.05 -28.44
CA LEU A 148 -25.55 -52.88 -28.84
C LEU A 148 -24.90 -54.25 -29.01
N PHE A 149 -24.33 -54.51 -30.18
CA PHE A 149 -23.51 -55.70 -30.40
C PHE A 149 -22.17 -55.56 -29.67
N ILE A 150 -21.82 -56.56 -28.86
CA ILE A 150 -20.56 -56.59 -28.10
C ILE A 150 -19.53 -57.44 -28.84
N TRP A 151 -18.35 -56.89 -29.05
CA TRP A 151 -17.23 -57.58 -29.66
C TRP A 151 -16.45 -58.37 -28.60
N PRO A 152 -16.45 -59.71 -28.65
CA PRO A 152 -15.79 -60.52 -27.63
C PRO A 152 -14.29 -60.22 -27.57
N THR A 153 -13.72 -60.21 -26.37
CA THR A 153 -12.28 -60.04 -26.07
C THR A 153 -11.64 -58.73 -26.53
N LYS A 154 -12.42 -57.76 -27.05
CA LYS A 154 -11.93 -56.44 -27.46
C LYS A 154 -12.40 -55.35 -26.50
N VAL A 155 -11.54 -54.39 -26.18
CA VAL A 155 -11.92 -53.16 -25.47
C VAL A 155 -12.56 -52.20 -26.49
N ALA A 156 -13.54 -51.40 -26.05
CA ALA A 156 -14.11 -50.36 -26.91
C ALA A 156 -13.06 -49.29 -27.21
N ASP A 157 -12.84 -49.00 -28.49
CA ASP A 157 -11.73 -48.15 -28.96
C ASP A 157 -12.06 -46.64 -29.04
N GLY A 158 -13.34 -46.28 -29.10
CA GLY A 158 -13.79 -44.87 -29.09
C GLY A 158 -13.46 -44.08 -30.35
N ASN A 159 -13.02 -44.75 -31.42
CA ASN A 159 -12.64 -44.11 -32.67
C ASN A 159 -13.85 -43.88 -33.59
N GLN A 160 -13.78 -42.85 -34.44
CA GLN A 160 -14.82 -42.58 -35.45
C GLN A 160 -14.98 -43.76 -36.44
N ASN A 161 -13.86 -44.37 -36.83
CA ASN A 161 -13.79 -45.63 -37.57
C ASN A 161 -13.52 -46.80 -36.60
N THR A 162 -14.47 -47.04 -35.70
CA THR A 162 -14.35 -48.05 -34.64
C THR A 162 -14.22 -49.47 -35.20
N THR A 163 -13.30 -50.24 -34.61
CA THR A 163 -13.16 -51.69 -34.75
C THR A 163 -14.18 -52.47 -33.94
N THR A 164 -14.93 -51.79 -33.07
CA THR A 164 -15.98 -52.32 -32.20
C THR A 164 -17.34 -51.61 -32.43
N PRO A 165 -17.89 -51.55 -33.66
CA PRO A 165 -19.15 -50.84 -33.93
C PRO A 165 -20.32 -51.50 -33.22
N SER A 166 -21.21 -50.69 -32.64
CA SER A 166 -22.39 -51.18 -31.90
C SER A 166 -23.49 -51.81 -32.79
N LYS A 167 -23.42 -51.65 -34.11
CA LYS A 167 -24.39 -52.19 -35.07
C LYS A 167 -23.66 -53.01 -36.14
N VAL A 168 -24.16 -54.20 -36.43
CA VAL A 168 -23.67 -55.10 -37.48
C VAL A 168 -24.69 -55.12 -38.62
N SER A 169 -24.24 -55.25 -39.87
CA SER A 169 -25.05 -55.04 -41.08
C SER A 169 -26.01 -56.18 -41.45
N ASN A 170 -26.07 -57.27 -40.68
CA ASN A 170 -26.97 -58.40 -40.96
C ASN A 170 -28.36 -58.08 -40.42
N THR A 171 -29.31 -57.85 -41.33
CA THR A 171 -30.70 -57.51 -40.98
C THR A 171 -31.45 -58.76 -40.52
N THR A 172 -31.56 -58.97 -39.21
CA THR A 172 -32.45 -59.99 -38.63
C THR A 172 -33.89 -59.48 -38.52
N GLU A 173 -34.85 -60.38 -38.31
CA GLU A 173 -36.26 -59.98 -38.18
C GLU A 173 -36.47 -59.15 -36.90
N MET A 174 -35.67 -59.39 -35.85
CA MET A 174 -35.64 -58.51 -34.67
C MET A 174 -35.16 -57.07 -34.97
N ASP A 175 -34.22 -56.86 -35.88
CA ASP A 175 -33.80 -55.50 -36.26
C ASP A 175 -34.93 -54.71 -36.94
N ARG A 176 -35.81 -55.42 -37.66
CA ARG A 176 -37.03 -54.85 -38.26
C ARG A 176 -38.07 -54.55 -37.18
N LEU A 177 -38.30 -55.48 -36.25
CA LEU A 177 -39.23 -55.28 -35.13
C LEU A 177 -38.78 -54.16 -34.19
N GLU A 178 -37.49 -54.00 -33.92
CA GLU A 178 -36.95 -52.87 -33.16
C GLU A 178 -37.21 -51.52 -33.85
N LYS A 179 -37.07 -51.45 -35.17
CA LYS A 179 -37.39 -50.23 -35.93
C LYS A 179 -38.88 -49.90 -35.81
N LEU A 180 -39.75 -50.92 -35.74
CA LEU A 180 -41.19 -50.73 -35.54
C LEU A 180 -41.52 -50.36 -34.09
N MET A 181 -40.90 -50.98 -33.09
CA MET A 181 -41.02 -50.58 -31.68
C MET A 181 -40.59 -49.14 -31.47
N ARG A 182 -39.49 -48.69 -32.09
CA ARG A 182 -39.08 -47.28 -32.03
C ARG A 182 -40.10 -46.33 -32.65
N LYS A 183 -40.83 -46.74 -33.68
CA LYS A 183 -41.93 -45.96 -34.26
C LYS A 183 -43.15 -45.96 -33.34
N TYR A 184 -43.44 -47.10 -32.72
CA TYR A 184 -44.49 -47.24 -31.74
C TYR A 184 -44.24 -46.35 -30.50
N ASP A 185 -43.05 -46.39 -29.92
CA ASP A 185 -42.65 -45.54 -28.78
C ASP A 185 -42.73 -44.05 -29.10
N ARG A 186 -42.49 -43.67 -30.37
CA ARG A 186 -42.64 -42.29 -30.87
C ARG A 186 -44.09 -41.88 -31.11
N ARG A 187 -45.05 -42.79 -30.93
CA ARG A 187 -46.46 -42.64 -31.31
C ARG A 187 -46.67 -42.40 -32.82
N ASP A 188 -45.74 -42.86 -33.65
CA ASP A 188 -45.89 -42.87 -35.11
C ASP A 188 -46.83 -44.00 -35.58
N LEU A 189 -47.13 -44.95 -34.69
CA LEU A 189 -48.10 -46.04 -34.89
C LEU A 189 -49.29 -45.83 -33.95
N VAL A 190 -50.48 -46.18 -34.42
CA VAL A 190 -51.72 -46.07 -33.64
C VAL A 190 -51.68 -47.10 -32.51
N HIS A 191 -51.84 -46.63 -31.27
CA HIS A 191 -51.87 -47.47 -30.07
C HIS A 191 -53.20 -48.22 -29.99
N SER A 192 -53.15 -49.52 -29.70
CA SER A 192 -54.32 -50.36 -29.49
C SER A 192 -54.02 -51.41 -28.43
N ASP A 193 -54.39 -51.14 -27.18
CA ASP A 193 -53.97 -51.88 -25.99
C ASP A 193 -54.02 -53.40 -26.15
N TRP A 194 -55.12 -53.96 -26.69
CA TRP A 194 -55.26 -55.41 -26.86
C TRP A 194 -54.34 -55.99 -27.96
N LEU A 195 -54.19 -55.27 -29.08
CA LEU A 195 -53.34 -55.69 -30.20
C LEU A 195 -51.86 -55.53 -29.83
N ASP A 196 -51.55 -54.48 -29.09
CA ASP A 196 -50.22 -54.17 -28.57
C ASP A 196 -49.76 -55.22 -27.57
N HIS A 197 -50.63 -55.67 -26.65
CA HIS A 197 -50.33 -56.78 -25.77
C HIS A 197 -50.01 -58.09 -26.52
N LEU A 198 -50.77 -58.40 -27.58
CA LEU A 198 -50.49 -59.57 -28.44
C LEU A 198 -49.19 -59.40 -29.22
N ALA A 199 -48.97 -58.23 -29.81
CA ALA A 199 -47.78 -57.91 -30.57
C ALA A 199 -46.51 -57.94 -29.70
N PHE A 200 -46.55 -57.37 -28.49
CA PHE A 200 -45.43 -57.42 -27.55
C PHE A 200 -45.11 -58.83 -27.08
N ARG A 201 -46.13 -59.65 -26.80
CA ARG A 201 -45.92 -61.05 -26.45
C ARG A 201 -45.27 -61.83 -27.60
N GLU A 202 -45.66 -61.54 -28.83
CA GLU A 202 -45.08 -62.17 -30.01
C GLU A 202 -43.66 -61.68 -30.31
N ILE A 203 -43.40 -60.37 -30.14
CA ILE A 203 -42.06 -59.79 -30.22
C ILE A 203 -41.13 -60.40 -29.15
N GLU A 204 -41.64 -60.59 -27.93
CA GLU A 204 -40.89 -61.23 -26.85
C GLU A 204 -40.59 -62.69 -27.17
N ARG A 205 -41.54 -63.43 -27.75
CA ARG A 205 -41.33 -64.81 -28.25
C ARG A 205 -40.24 -64.85 -29.34
N ILE A 206 -40.32 -63.97 -30.35
CA ILE A 206 -39.33 -63.88 -31.44
C ILE A 206 -37.94 -63.51 -30.88
N ASN A 207 -37.87 -62.58 -29.92
CA ASN A 207 -36.62 -62.20 -29.27
C ASN A 207 -35.99 -63.38 -28.52
N GLN A 208 -36.80 -64.18 -27.80
CA GLN A 208 -36.33 -65.38 -27.10
C GLN A 208 -35.81 -66.43 -28.10
N GLU A 209 -36.52 -66.66 -29.21
CA GLU A 209 -36.13 -67.61 -30.26
C GLU A 209 -34.83 -67.19 -30.95
N GLU A 210 -34.66 -65.91 -31.32
CA GLU A 210 -33.40 -65.43 -31.90
C GLU A 210 -32.23 -65.45 -30.88
N THR A 211 -32.51 -65.18 -29.60
CA THR A 211 -31.49 -65.21 -28.53
C THR A 211 -31.01 -66.63 -28.24
N MET A 212 -31.87 -67.65 -28.41
CA MET A 212 -31.48 -69.06 -28.28
C MET A 212 -30.59 -69.54 -29.44
N VAL A 213 -30.74 -68.94 -30.63
CA VAL A 213 -30.02 -69.33 -31.85
C VAL A 213 -28.68 -68.59 -31.99
N THR A 214 -28.57 -67.37 -31.47
CA THR A 214 -27.38 -66.53 -31.64
C THR A 214 -26.30 -66.77 -30.57
N LYS A 215 -25.05 -66.97 -30.99
CA LYS A 215 -23.88 -67.09 -30.09
C LYS A 215 -23.26 -65.73 -29.69
N HIS A 216 -23.94 -64.62 -30.00
CA HIS A 216 -23.39 -63.27 -29.84
C HIS A 216 -23.86 -62.61 -28.55
N LEU A 217 -23.06 -61.66 -28.05
CA LEU A 217 -23.37 -60.88 -26.84
C LEU A 217 -24.00 -59.54 -27.24
N PHE A 218 -25.11 -59.19 -26.58
CA PHE A 218 -25.83 -57.94 -26.81
C PHE A 218 -26.08 -57.20 -25.50
N LEU A 219 -25.65 -55.93 -25.45
CA LEU A 219 -25.89 -55.04 -24.32
C LEU A 219 -27.07 -54.11 -24.64
N TYR A 220 -28.06 -54.06 -23.76
CA TYR A 220 -29.19 -53.16 -23.85
C TYR A 220 -28.95 -51.92 -22.99
N ILE A 221 -29.05 -50.74 -23.60
CA ILE A 221 -28.94 -49.45 -22.94
C ILE A 221 -30.21 -48.61 -23.16
N ASP A 222 -30.49 -47.69 -22.24
CA ASP A 222 -31.55 -46.71 -22.38
C ASP A 222 -30.97 -45.29 -22.29
N LEU A 223 -31.30 -44.46 -23.28
CA LEU A 223 -30.96 -43.04 -23.29
C LEU A 223 -32.19 -42.22 -22.86
N PRO A 224 -32.01 -41.09 -22.16
CA PRO A 224 -33.11 -40.23 -21.75
C PRO A 224 -34.01 -39.84 -22.93
N GLN A 225 -35.32 -39.88 -22.69
CA GLN A 225 -36.31 -39.45 -23.66
C GLN A 225 -36.70 -38.01 -23.36
N PHE A 226 -36.55 -37.16 -24.37
CA PHE A 226 -37.03 -35.77 -24.34
C PHE A 226 -38.32 -35.66 -25.16
N ASP A 227 -39.23 -34.80 -24.69
CA ASP A 227 -40.52 -34.53 -25.33
C ASP A 227 -40.34 -34.05 -26.78
N PHE A 228 -39.29 -33.27 -27.03
CA PHE A 228 -38.90 -32.78 -28.35
C PHE A 228 -37.55 -33.37 -28.78
N PRO A 229 -37.30 -33.54 -30.09
CA PRO A 229 -36.00 -33.99 -30.59
C PRO A 229 -34.91 -32.97 -30.23
N LEU A 230 -33.77 -33.48 -29.76
CA LEU A 230 -32.56 -32.71 -29.52
C LEU A 230 -31.71 -32.66 -30.79
N VAL A 231 -31.47 -31.46 -31.30
CA VAL A 231 -30.66 -31.19 -32.48
C VAL A 231 -29.34 -30.57 -32.04
N PHE A 232 -28.22 -31.06 -32.55
CA PHE A 232 -26.93 -30.45 -32.30
C PHE A 232 -26.90 -29.01 -32.84
N CYS A 233 -26.42 -28.07 -32.02
CA CYS A 233 -26.04 -26.73 -32.44
C CYS A 233 -24.63 -26.42 -31.92
N GLU A 234 -23.80 -25.87 -32.80
CA GLU A 234 -22.51 -25.32 -32.40
C GLU A 234 -22.76 -24.01 -31.65
N LYS A 235 -22.17 -23.86 -30.46
CA LYS A 235 -22.38 -22.68 -29.63
C LYS A 235 -21.75 -21.46 -30.31
N GLU A 236 -22.57 -20.65 -30.98
CA GLU A 236 -22.13 -19.35 -31.50
C GLU A 236 -21.87 -18.39 -30.32
N TYR A 237 -20.60 -18.01 -30.15
CA TYR A 237 -20.23 -16.96 -29.22
C TYR A 237 -20.66 -15.62 -29.82
N LEU A 238 -21.74 -15.06 -29.30
CA LEU A 238 -22.07 -13.66 -29.55
C LEU A 238 -20.93 -12.81 -28.98
N LEU A 239 -20.25 -12.08 -29.87
CA LEU A 239 -19.33 -11.02 -29.45
C LEU A 239 -20.11 -10.07 -28.54
N PRO A 240 -19.56 -9.66 -27.38
CA PRO A 240 -20.21 -8.64 -26.57
C PRO A 240 -20.43 -7.40 -27.44
N PRO A 241 -21.63 -6.80 -27.43
CA PRO A 241 -21.85 -5.55 -28.13
C PRO A 241 -20.84 -4.50 -27.61
N PRO A 242 -20.37 -3.58 -28.47
CA PRO A 242 -19.48 -2.51 -28.03
C PRO A 242 -20.14 -1.77 -26.87
N MET A 243 -19.51 -1.82 -25.70
CA MET A 243 -20.00 -1.22 -24.46
C MET A 243 -20.28 0.28 -24.68
N ALA A 244 -21.57 0.63 -24.77
CA ALA A 244 -22.04 1.90 -24.26
C ALA A 244 -22.16 1.77 -22.74
N LEU A 245 -21.52 2.67 -22.00
CA LEU A 245 -21.59 2.80 -20.54
C LEU A 245 -23.00 2.52 -20.01
N ARG A 246 -23.18 1.44 -19.23
CA ARG A 246 -24.25 1.35 -18.25
C ARG A 246 -23.76 0.72 -16.95
N SER A 247 -24.13 1.41 -15.89
CA SER A 247 -24.01 1.18 -14.44
C SER A 247 -23.95 -0.28 -13.98
N ALA A 248 -22.99 -0.53 -13.09
CA ALA A 248 -22.73 -1.79 -12.42
C ALA A 248 -23.84 -2.15 -11.42
N ASP A 249 -24.52 -3.27 -11.68
CA ASP A 249 -25.00 -4.18 -10.63
C ASP A 249 -24.08 -5.41 -10.67
N SER A 250 -22.96 -5.31 -9.98
CA SER A 250 -22.00 -6.41 -9.82
C SER A 250 -22.44 -7.31 -8.68
N THR A 251 -23.00 -8.48 -9.02
CA THR A 251 -23.07 -9.61 -8.09
C THR A 251 -21.65 -10.13 -7.90
N TYR A 252 -21.04 -9.83 -6.75
CA TYR A 252 -19.70 -10.28 -6.41
C TYR A 252 -19.70 -11.82 -6.25
N VAL A 253 -18.88 -12.50 -7.05
CA VAL A 253 -18.43 -13.86 -6.76
C VAL A 253 -17.13 -13.72 -5.97
N ILE A 254 -17.18 -14.05 -4.68
CA ILE A 254 -15.99 -14.16 -3.84
C ILE A 254 -15.28 -15.44 -4.24
N ILE A 255 -14.15 -15.32 -4.94
CA ILE A 255 -13.17 -16.39 -5.08
C ILE A 255 -12.20 -16.21 -3.91
N SER A 256 -12.38 -17.05 -2.88
CA SER A 256 -11.43 -17.18 -1.79
C SER A 256 -10.24 -18.00 -2.28
N ASP A 257 -9.15 -17.32 -2.66
CA ASP A 257 -7.77 -17.75 -2.40
C ASP A 257 -6.77 -16.71 -2.93
N LEU A 258 -6.16 -15.97 -2.00
CA LEU A 258 -5.25 -14.84 -2.25
C LEU A 258 -3.88 -15.28 -2.83
N GLU A 259 -3.59 -16.58 -2.88
CA GLU A 259 -2.35 -17.12 -3.47
C GLU A 259 -2.41 -17.32 -4.98
N SER A 260 -3.63 -17.41 -5.57
CA SER A 260 -3.81 -17.64 -7.01
C SER A 260 -3.57 -16.39 -7.87
N ILE A 261 -3.87 -15.20 -7.35
CA ILE A 261 -3.71 -13.92 -8.06
C ILE A 261 -2.24 -13.60 -8.36
N ARG A 262 -1.29 -14.08 -7.54
CA ARG A 262 0.13 -13.80 -7.74
C ARG A 262 0.76 -14.64 -8.86
N MET A 263 0.14 -15.78 -9.22
CA MET A 263 0.60 -16.63 -10.33
C MET A 263 -0.03 -16.26 -11.68
N GLU A 264 -1.27 -15.75 -11.69
CA GLU A 264 -1.97 -15.40 -12.95
C GLU A 264 -1.50 -14.09 -13.61
N ALA A 265 -0.81 -13.20 -12.89
CA ALA A 265 -0.20 -12.01 -13.49
C ALA A 265 0.94 -12.33 -14.49
N THR A 266 1.32 -13.61 -14.62
CA THR A 266 2.38 -14.07 -15.53
C THR A 266 1.89 -14.93 -16.70
N GLN A 267 0.59 -15.24 -16.81
CA GLN A 267 0.04 -15.93 -17.97
C GLN A 267 -0.59 -14.92 -18.95
N ASP A 268 0.11 -14.64 -20.06
CA ASP A 268 -0.44 -13.84 -21.16
C ASP A 268 -1.72 -14.47 -21.71
N ASP A 269 -2.79 -13.68 -21.85
CA ASP A 269 -4.05 -14.10 -22.46
C ASP A 269 -3.79 -14.65 -23.89
N PRO A 270 -4.20 -15.91 -24.19
CA PRO A 270 -4.00 -16.52 -25.51
C PRO A 270 -4.72 -15.76 -26.64
N VAL A 271 -5.84 -15.09 -26.38
CA VAL A 271 -6.58 -14.29 -27.37
C VAL A 271 -5.76 -13.06 -27.75
N GLU A 272 -5.19 -12.38 -26.77
CA GLU A 272 -4.36 -11.21 -26.99
C GLU A 272 -3.02 -11.56 -27.64
N ASN A 273 -2.42 -12.69 -27.26
CA ASN A 273 -1.24 -13.23 -27.93
C ASN A 273 -1.52 -13.53 -29.40
N LYS A 274 -2.70 -14.07 -29.73
CA LYS A 274 -3.13 -14.31 -31.11
C LYS A 274 -3.39 -13.00 -31.86
N HIS A 275 -4.08 -12.04 -31.25
CA HIS A 275 -4.32 -10.71 -31.84
C HIS A 275 -3.01 -10.02 -32.19
N ARG A 276 -2.05 -9.97 -31.25
CA ARG A 276 -0.72 -9.39 -31.45
C ARG A 276 0.02 -10.04 -32.61
N LYS A 277 0.09 -11.38 -32.64
CA LYS A 277 0.76 -12.13 -33.72
C LYS A 277 0.13 -11.88 -35.09
N LEU A 278 -1.18 -11.64 -35.15
CA LEU A 278 -1.87 -11.27 -36.39
C LEU A 278 -1.60 -9.82 -36.80
N THR A 279 -1.67 -8.87 -35.86
CA THR A 279 -1.39 -7.44 -36.11
C THR A 279 0.05 -7.21 -36.54
N ARG A 280 1.01 -7.94 -35.95
CA ARG A 280 2.46 -7.85 -36.23
C ARG A 280 2.94 -8.84 -37.32
N SER A 281 2.00 -9.50 -38.01
CA SER A 281 2.30 -10.59 -38.96
C SER A 281 3.26 -10.16 -40.08
N HIS A 282 4.20 -11.06 -40.39
CA HIS A 282 5.36 -10.81 -41.27
C HIS A 282 5.01 -10.57 -42.74
N ARG A 283 3.75 -10.74 -43.17
CA ARG A 283 3.32 -10.43 -44.53
C ARG A 283 3.35 -8.92 -44.84
N ASN A 284 3.45 -8.06 -43.81
CA ASN A 284 3.45 -6.59 -43.95
C ASN A 284 4.85 -5.95 -44.02
N GLY A 285 5.93 -6.71 -43.80
CA GLY A 285 7.29 -6.16 -43.64
C GLY A 285 7.78 -5.19 -44.73
N PRO A 286 7.53 -5.41 -46.04
CA PRO A 286 7.91 -4.47 -47.10
C PRO A 286 7.11 -3.16 -47.07
N LEU A 287 5.82 -3.22 -46.71
CA LEU A 287 4.91 -2.08 -46.66
C LEU A 287 5.18 -1.18 -45.45
N ASP A 288 5.73 -1.74 -44.38
CA ASP A 288 6.05 -1.01 -43.14
C ASP A 288 7.24 -0.04 -43.30
N ARG A 289 8.19 -0.28 -44.22
CA ARG A 289 9.40 0.55 -44.36
C ARG A 289 9.09 1.96 -44.87
N ASP A 290 8.09 2.09 -45.74
CA ASP A 290 7.67 3.35 -46.33
C ASP A 290 6.51 4.01 -45.59
N LEU A 291 6.03 3.37 -44.51
CA LEU A 291 4.88 3.83 -43.75
C LEU A 291 5.22 5.10 -42.94
N LYS A 292 4.44 6.16 -43.14
CA LYS A 292 4.55 7.42 -42.38
C LYS A 292 3.29 7.67 -41.56
N PRO A 293 3.42 8.13 -40.29
CA PRO A 293 2.26 8.43 -39.47
C PRO A 293 1.51 9.66 -40.00
N ASN A 294 0.18 9.67 -39.88
CA ASN A 294 -0.62 10.87 -40.11
C ASN A 294 -0.46 11.86 -38.94
N ALA A 295 -0.99 13.08 -39.06
CA ALA A 295 -0.82 14.13 -38.03
C ALA A 295 -1.26 13.67 -36.63
N LYS A 296 -2.44 13.02 -36.51
CA LYS A 296 -2.97 12.52 -35.24
C LYS A 296 -2.08 11.44 -34.61
N ILE A 297 -1.67 10.46 -35.40
CA ILE A 297 -0.78 9.38 -34.95
C ILE A 297 0.58 9.93 -34.55
N ARG A 298 1.10 10.93 -35.26
CA ARG A 298 2.36 11.58 -34.91
C ARG A 298 2.27 12.26 -33.54
N ASP A 299 1.16 12.93 -33.25
CA ASP A 299 0.96 13.59 -31.96
C ASP A 299 0.78 12.56 -30.82
N GLU A 300 0.10 11.44 -31.09
CA GLU A 300 0.03 10.30 -30.15
C GLU A 300 1.41 9.67 -29.89
N LEU A 301 2.21 9.42 -30.94
CA LEU A 301 3.57 8.92 -30.79
C LEU A 301 4.43 9.90 -29.98
N ASN A 302 4.38 11.20 -30.29
CA ASN A 302 5.10 12.22 -29.53
C ASN A 302 4.68 12.28 -28.06
N LYS A 303 3.39 12.03 -27.75
CA LYS A 303 2.91 11.91 -26.37
C LYS A 303 3.55 10.70 -25.66
N MET A 304 3.59 9.53 -26.31
CA MET A 304 4.23 8.32 -25.77
C MET A 304 5.74 8.49 -25.55
N LEU A 305 6.41 9.22 -26.45
CA LEU A 305 7.85 9.51 -26.33
C LEU A 305 8.20 10.43 -25.15
N ARG A 306 7.23 11.20 -24.65
CA ARG A 306 7.39 12.03 -23.44
C ARG A 306 7.17 11.26 -22.13
N TYR A 307 6.73 10.00 -22.20
CA TYR A 307 6.50 9.20 -21.00
C TYR A 307 7.80 8.98 -20.23
N SER A 308 7.69 8.98 -18.90
CA SER A 308 8.78 8.63 -17.98
C SER A 308 9.36 7.24 -18.32
N PRO A 309 10.67 6.99 -18.09
CA PRO A 309 11.25 5.65 -18.21
C PRO A 309 10.49 4.58 -17.41
N THR A 310 9.96 4.91 -16.24
CA THR A 310 9.21 3.97 -15.36
C THR A 310 7.81 3.64 -15.86
N GLN A 311 7.24 4.44 -16.77
CA GLN A 311 5.87 4.25 -17.20
C GLN A 311 5.73 3.01 -18.10
N THR A 312 4.77 2.14 -17.76
CA THR A 312 4.46 0.96 -18.55
C THR A 312 3.62 1.34 -19.76
N LEU A 313 3.98 0.78 -20.92
CA LEU A 313 3.26 1.00 -22.18
C LEU A 313 2.08 0.02 -22.30
N ASN A 314 0.92 0.53 -22.68
CA ASN A 314 -0.25 -0.29 -22.97
C ASN A 314 -0.08 -1.07 -24.28
N LYS A 315 -0.85 -2.14 -24.48
CA LYS A 315 -0.72 -3.02 -25.67
C LYS A 315 -0.93 -2.28 -26.99
N GLN A 316 -1.93 -1.39 -27.04
CA GLN A 316 -2.19 -0.55 -28.22
C GLN A 316 -1.02 0.39 -28.54
N GLU A 317 -0.42 0.99 -27.51
CA GLU A 317 0.76 1.85 -27.65
C GLU A 317 1.97 1.06 -28.14
N LYS A 318 2.18 -0.15 -27.60
CA LYS A 318 3.22 -1.08 -28.06
C LYS A 318 3.06 -1.46 -29.53
N ASP A 319 1.84 -1.75 -29.96
CA ASP A 319 1.54 -2.10 -31.36
C ASP A 319 1.70 -0.91 -32.30
N LEU A 320 1.37 0.31 -31.85
CA LEU A 320 1.60 1.54 -32.60
C LEU A 320 3.10 1.82 -32.80
N LEU A 321 3.89 1.69 -31.74
CA LEU A 321 5.35 1.80 -31.79
C LEU A 321 5.97 0.75 -32.72
N TRP A 322 5.49 -0.50 -32.64
CA TRP A 322 5.96 -1.58 -33.51
C TRP A 322 5.64 -1.30 -35.00
N LYS A 323 4.42 -0.80 -35.28
CA LYS A 323 3.97 -0.47 -36.64
C LYS A 323 4.84 0.60 -37.30
N PHE A 324 5.21 1.65 -36.56
CA PHE A 324 6.01 2.76 -37.07
C PHE A 324 7.52 2.66 -36.75
N ARG A 325 8.01 1.46 -36.41
CA ARG A 325 9.41 1.22 -36.00
C ARG A 325 10.47 1.81 -36.95
N PHE A 326 10.29 1.69 -38.26
CA PHE A 326 11.22 2.26 -39.24
C PHE A 326 11.22 3.79 -39.27
N TYR A 327 10.06 4.42 -39.09
CA TYR A 327 9.96 5.88 -38.98
C TYR A 327 10.64 6.39 -37.70
N LEU A 328 10.49 5.65 -36.59
CA LEU A 328 11.03 6.01 -35.28
C LEU A 328 12.56 5.88 -35.18
N THR A 329 13.22 5.16 -36.10
CA THR A 329 14.70 5.06 -36.14
C THR A 329 15.42 6.41 -36.19
N ARG A 330 14.74 7.46 -36.66
CA ARG A 330 15.27 8.83 -36.76
C ARG A 330 15.19 9.62 -35.46
N ASP A 331 14.41 9.15 -34.49
CA ASP A 331 14.22 9.80 -33.20
C ASP A 331 15.01 9.06 -32.11
N LYS A 332 15.95 9.76 -31.48
CA LYS A 332 16.80 9.20 -30.42
C LYS A 332 15.99 8.74 -29.21
N LYS A 333 14.93 9.47 -28.82
CA LYS A 333 14.14 9.18 -27.60
C LYS A 333 13.21 7.97 -27.76
N ALA A 334 13.04 7.50 -29.00
CA ALA A 334 12.12 6.41 -29.32
C ALA A 334 12.72 5.03 -29.08
N LEU A 335 14.04 4.88 -28.99
CA LEU A 335 14.67 3.57 -28.94
C LEU A 335 14.28 2.77 -27.68
N THR A 336 14.37 3.37 -26.50
CA THR A 336 14.06 2.69 -25.23
C THR A 336 12.58 2.26 -25.18
N LYS A 337 11.68 3.11 -25.67
CA LYS A 337 10.24 2.81 -25.77
C LYS A 337 9.95 1.72 -26.80
N PHE A 338 10.64 1.73 -27.95
CA PHE A 338 10.56 0.67 -28.94
C PHE A 338 11.02 -0.67 -28.36
N LEU A 339 12.18 -0.72 -27.70
CA LEU A 339 12.69 -1.96 -27.12
C LEU A 339 11.77 -2.54 -26.02
N LYS A 340 11.01 -1.70 -25.31
CA LYS A 340 9.96 -2.11 -24.37
C LYS A 340 8.71 -2.69 -25.04
N CYS A 341 8.51 -2.45 -26.33
CA CYS A 341 7.38 -3.00 -27.10
C CYS A 341 7.68 -4.37 -27.73
N VAL A 342 8.97 -4.71 -27.86
CA VAL A 342 9.46 -5.97 -28.44
C VAL A 342 9.16 -7.15 -27.50
N VAL A 343 8.65 -8.24 -28.07
CA VAL A 343 8.47 -9.49 -27.32
C VAL A 343 9.72 -10.35 -27.48
N TRP A 344 10.57 -10.35 -26.45
CA TRP A 344 11.87 -11.04 -26.47
C TRP A 344 11.78 -12.57 -26.52
N SER A 345 10.60 -13.16 -26.30
CA SER A 345 10.35 -14.59 -26.48
C SER A 345 10.10 -15.00 -27.93
N ASP A 346 9.80 -14.05 -28.83
CA ASP A 346 9.59 -14.33 -30.26
C ASP A 346 10.89 -14.09 -31.05
N ALA A 347 11.48 -15.18 -31.56
CA ALA A 347 12.75 -15.14 -32.29
C ALA A 347 12.73 -14.21 -33.51
N VAL A 348 11.58 -14.01 -34.16
CA VAL A 348 11.52 -13.15 -35.35
C VAL A 348 11.44 -11.67 -34.99
N GLU A 349 10.67 -11.32 -33.96
CA GLU A 349 10.65 -9.94 -33.45
C GLU A 349 12.04 -9.55 -32.93
N VAL A 350 12.70 -10.45 -32.19
CA VAL A 350 14.06 -10.24 -31.70
C VAL A 350 15.03 -9.97 -32.84
N LYS A 351 15.02 -10.77 -33.90
CA LYS A 351 15.90 -10.57 -35.06
C LYS A 351 15.68 -9.19 -35.70
N GLN A 352 14.42 -8.79 -35.94
CA GLN A 352 14.12 -7.48 -36.52
C GLN A 352 14.56 -6.32 -35.61
N ALA A 353 14.31 -6.44 -34.31
CA ALA A 353 14.72 -5.43 -33.34
C ALA A 353 16.25 -5.25 -33.33
N VAL A 354 17.00 -6.37 -33.32
CA VAL A 354 18.47 -6.33 -33.36
C VAL A 354 19.00 -5.75 -34.67
N ASP A 355 18.42 -6.11 -35.82
CA ASP A 355 18.81 -5.53 -37.11
C ASP A 355 18.58 -4.00 -37.13
N LEU A 356 17.48 -3.54 -36.53
CA LEU A 356 17.13 -2.12 -36.41
C LEU A 356 18.05 -1.32 -35.48
N LEU A 357 18.68 -1.95 -34.47
CA LEU A 357 19.62 -1.24 -33.58
C LEU A 357 20.77 -0.57 -34.36
N SER A 358 21.25 -1.24 -35.41
CA SER A 358 22.33 -0.72 -36.26
C SER A 358 21.90 0.46 -37.16
N LEU A 359 20.59 0.59 -37.38
CA LEU A 359 19.99 1.64 -38.21
C LEU A 359 19.46 2.82 -37.39
N TRP A 360 19.38 2.67 -36.06
CA TRP A 360 18.86 3.70 -35.18
C TRP A 360 19.84 4.87 -35.06
N VAL A 361 19.32 6.09 -34.97
CA VAL A 361 20.12 7.26 -34.62
C VAL A 361 20.73 7.06 -33.23
N GLU A 362 21.96 7.53 -33.07
CA GLU A 362 22.69 7.41 -31.82
C GLU A 362 21.92 8.05 -30.66
N ILE A 363 21.80 7.32 -29.56
CA ILE A 363 21.05 7.74 -28.37
C ILE A 363 21.93 8.48 -27.37
N ASP A 364 21.30 9.25 -26.48
CA ASP A 364 22.00 9.92 -25.39
C ASP A 364 22.44 8.89 -24.31
N VAL A 365 23.45 9.25 -23.51
CA VAL A 365 23.98 8.38 -22.43
C VAL A 365 22.90 8.01 -21.41
N GLU A 366 21.97 8.92 -21.11
CA GLU A 366 20.85 8.66 -20.19
C GLU A 366 19.94 7.52 -20.66
N ASP A 367 19.66 7.43 -21.96
CA ASP A 367 18.88 6.35 -22.55
C ASP A 367 19.68 5.05 -22.59
N ALA A 368 21.00 5.12 -22.80
CA ALA A 368 21.87 3.94 -22.78
C ALA A 368 21.94 3.29 -21.38
N LEU A 369 21.92 4.10 -20.32
CA LEU A 369 21.85 3.61 -18.94
C LEU A 369 20.54 2.86 -18.65
N GLU A 370 19.42 3.29 -19.23
CA GLU A 370 18.13 2.58 -19.11
C GLU A 370 18.22 1.15 -19.70
N LEU A 371 18.93 1.00 -20.82
CA LEU A 371 19.12 -0.28 -21.50
C LEU A 371 19.98 -1.29 -20.71
N LEU A 372 20.70 -0.83 -19.69
CA LEU A 372 21.47 -1.70 -18.80
C LEU A 372 20.66 -2.19 -17.59
N GLY A 373 19.44 -1.70 -17.39
CA GLY A 373 18.56 -2.12 -16.30
C GLY A 373 18.02 -3.55 -16.42
N PRO A 374 17.29 -4.04 -15.41
CA PRO A 374 16.77 -5.41 -15.36
C PRO A 374 15.74 -5.70 -16.47
N THR A 375 15.11 -4.68 -17.06
CA THR A 375 14.11 -4.84 -18.12
C THR A 375 14.67 -5.46 -19.41
N PHE A 376 15.97 -5.30 -19.68
CA PHE A 376 16.58 -5.69 -20.94
C PHE A 376 17.67 -6.74 -20.74
N GLU A 377 17.34 -8.02 -20.93
CA GLU A 377 18.29 -9.12 -20.78
C GLU A 377 19.10 -9.43 -22.05
N ASN A 378 18.64 -8.94 -23.21
CA ASN A 378 19.24 -9.31 -24.50
C ASN A 378 20.67 -8.77 -24.66
N ARG A 379 21.61 -9.66 -24.97
CA ARG A 379 23.04 -9.34 -25.14
C ARG A 379 23.31 -8.29 -26.21
N SER A 380 22.59 -8.31 -27.34
CA SER A 380 22.81 -7.35 -28.42
C SER A 380 22.39 -5.93 -28.02
N VAL A 381 21.30 -5.80 -27.24
CA VAL A 381 20.86 -4.52 -26.68
C VAL A 381 21.88 -3.98 -25.69
N ARG A 382 22.38 -4.82 -24.78
CA ARG A 382 23.42 -4.42 -23.82
C ARG A 382 24.74 -4.05 -24.50
N SER A 383 25.15 -4.81 -25.51
CA SER A 383 26.33 -4.48 -26.32
C SER A 383 26.18 -3.14 -27.04
N TYR A 384 24.97 -2.82 -27.54
CA TYR A 384 24.69 -1.51 -28.12
C TYR A 384 24.76 -0.40 -27.06
N ALA A 385 24.17 -0.60 -25.88
CA ALA A 385 24.26 0.36 -24.78
C ALA A 385 25.73 0.65 -24.38
N VAL A 386 26.53 -0.41 -24.24
CA VAL A 386 27.98 -0.30 -23.97
C VAL A 386 28.72 0.44 -25.09
N SER A 387 28.33 0.24 -26.36
CA SER A 387 28.93 0.98 -27.48
C SER A 387 28.67 2.49 -27.41
N GLN A 388 27.53 2.91 -26.85
CA GLN A 388 27.25 4.33 -26.60
C GLN A 388 28.02 4.84 -25.38
N LEU A 389 28.12 4.06 -24.30
CA LEU A 389 28.93 4.42 -23.12
C LEU A 389 30.42 4.55 -23.42
N LYS A 390 30.95 3.84 -24.43
CA LYS A 390 32.34 3.99 -24.89
C LYS A 390 32.68 5.42 -25.34
N LYS A 391 31.68 6.22 -25.73
CA LYS A 391 31.85 7.61 -26.15
C LYS A 391 31.95 8.60 -24.98
N ALA A 392 31.45 8.24 -23.80
CA ALA A 392 31.54 9.07 -22.61
C ALA A 392 33.00 9.20 -22.16
N ASP A 393 33.38 10.40 -21.70
CA ASP A 393 34.69 10.65 -21.13
C ASP A 393 34.84 9.97 -19.76
N ASP A 394 36.06 9.95 -19.23
CA ASP A 394 36.34 9.28 -17.95
C ASP A 394 35.71 10.01 -16.75
N GLU A 395 35.54 11.34 -16.83
CA GLU A 395 34.97 12.15 -15.73
C GLU A 395 33.46 12.02 -15.62
N GLU A 396 32.76 11.89 -16.75
CA GLU A 396 31.34 11.58 -16.86
C GLU A 396 31.10 10.12 -16.45
N LEU A 397 31.94 9.19 -16.92
CA LEU A 397 31.85 7.78 -16.53
C LEU A 397 32.00 7.60 -15.02
N GLN A 398 32.87 8.38 -14.37
CA GLN A 398 33.02 8.34 -12.90
C GLN A 398 31.71 8.68 -12.17
N LEU A 399 30.85 9.54 -12.74
CA LEU A 399 29.56 9.91 -12.14
C LEU A 399 28.52 8.79 -12.22
N TYR A 400 28.69 7.82 -13.12
CA TYR A 400 27.78 6.70 -13.31
C TYR A 400 28.37 5.37 -12.85
N LEU A 401 29.66 5.35 -12.48
CA LEU A 401 30.41 4.13 -12.20
C LEU A 401 29.78 3.28 -11.10
N LEU A 402 29.21 3.90 -10.05
CA LEU A 402 28.51 3.16 -8.99
C LEU A 402 27.34 2.35 -9.57
N GLN A 403 26.50 2.98 -10.39
CA GLN A 403 25.34 2.38 -11.03
C GLN A 403 25.74 1.34 -12.07
N LEU A 404 26.83 1.58 -12.81
CA LEU A 404 27.36 0.61 -13.77
C LEU A 404 27.91 -0.64 -13.09
N VAL A 405 28.51 -0.52 -11.91
CA VAL A 405 28.90 -1.68 -11.08
C VAL A 405 27.66 -2.43 -10.61
N GLN A 406 26.58 -1.75 -10.23
CA GLN A 406 25.31 -2.43 -9.89
C GLN A 406 24.69 -3.14 -11.10
N ALA A 407 24.75 -2.53 -12.29
CA ALA A 407 24.20 -3.11 -13.51
C ALA A 407 24.85 -4.45 -13.91
N LEU A 408 26.06 -4.75 -13.43
CA LEU A 408 26.70 -6.06 -13.61
C LEU A 408 25.86 -7.23 -13.04
N LYS A 409 24.98 -6.98 -12.06
CA LYS A 409 24.05 -8.00 -11.53
C LYS A 409 23.12 -8.55 -12.60
N PHE A 410 22.77 -7.72 -13.58
CA PHE A 410 21.78 -8.05 -14.61
C PHE A 410 22.39 -8.76 -15.82
N GLU A 411 23.71 -8.92 -15.88
CA GLU A 411 24.43 -9.56 -16.99
C GLU A 411 24.37 -11.11 -16.97
N GLY A 412 23.68 -11.72 -16.00
CA GLY A 412 23.44 -13.17 -15.99
C GLY A 412 24.66 -14.04 -15.68
N ILE A 413 25.66 -13.49 -14.98
CA ILE A 413 26.99 -14.08 -14.72
C ILE A 413 26.95 -15.35 -13.80
N GLY A 414 25.77 -15.77 -13.35
CA GLY A 414 25.57 -16.71 -12.26
C GLY A 414 25.82 -18.20 -12.55
N ASN A 415 25.46 -18.75 -13.72
CA ASN A 415 25.10 -20.19 -13.75
C ASN A 415 25.84 -21.14 -14.70
N LYS A 416 26.69 -20.71 -15.65
CA LYS A 416 27.55 -21.62 -16.47
C LYS A 416 28.39 -20.92 -17.54
N THR A 417 28.18 -19.64 -17.81
CA THR A 417 28.85 -18.88 -18.87
C THR A 417 30.23 -18.38 -18.45
N GLN A 418 31.17 -18.34 -19.39
CA GLN A 418 32.46 -17.66 -19.21
C GLN A 418 32.19 -16.16 -19.10
N LEU A 419 32.72 -15.48 -18.07
CA LEU A 419 32.58 -14.03 -17.89
C LEU A 419 33.02 -13.20 -19.13
N HIS A 420 33.83 -13.78 -20.03
CA HIS A 420 34.24 -13.20 -21.31
C HIS A 420 33.08 -12.88 -22.26
N GLU A 421 31.83 -13.18 -21.89
CA GLU A 421 30.65 -12.89 -22.70
C GLU A 421 29.92 -11.60 -22.32
N SER A 422 30.21 -10.99 -21.16
CA SER A 422 29.55 -9.75 -20.70
C SER A 422 30.20 -8.49 -21.29
N PRO A 423 29.51 -7.74 -22.16
CA PRO A 423 30.07 -6.53 -22.78
C PRO A 423 30.34 -5.42 -21.75
N LEU A 424 29.51 -5.32 -20.70
CA LEU A 424 29.67 -4.29 -19.67
C LEU A 424 30.89 -4.56 -18.77
N ALA A 425 31.08 -5.81 -18.34
CA ALA A 425 32.22 -6.19 -17.51
C ALA A 425 33.56 -5.95 -18.24
N GLU A 426 33.64 -6.36 -19.52
CA GLU A 426 34.81 -6.14 -20.35
C GLU A 426 35.11 -4.65 -20.54
N PHE A 427 34.08 -3.85 -20.79
CA PHE A 427 34.21 -2.39 -20.93
C PHE A 427 34.74 -1.72 -19.66
N LEU A 428 34.17 -2.03 -18.49
CA LEU A 428 34.59 -1.44 -17.22
C LEU A 428 36.01 -1.85 -16.84
N ILE A 429 36.38 -3.11 -17.09
CA ILE A 429 37.75 -3.60 -16.88
C ILE A 429 38.72 -2.86 -17.80
N ASP A 430 38.45 -2.79 -19.11
CA ASP A 430 39.30 -2.11 -20.09
C ASP A 430 39.49 -0.61 -19.76
N ARG A 431 38.42 0.09 -19.36
CA ARG A 431 38.52 1.50 -18.94
C ARG A 431 39.27 1.64 -17.61
N GLY A 432 39.01 0.78 -16.64
CA GLY A 432 39.67 0.81 -15.32
C GLY A 432 41.17 0.49 -15.37
N ILE A 433 41.62 -0.34 -16.32
CA ILE A 433 43.06 -0.56 -16.53
C ILE A 433 43.72 0.59 -17.29
N LYS A 434 43.00 1.36 -18.12
CA LYS A 434 43.57 2.52 -18.82
C LYS A 434 43.70 3.75 -17.91
N ASN A 435 42.71 4.00 -17.06
CA ASN A 435 42.69 5.14 -16.15
C ASN A 435 42.83 4.69 -14.69
N GLN A 436 43.91 5.12 -14.02
CA GLN A 436 44.20 4.74 -12.64
C GLN A 436 43.13 5.21 -11.63
N VAL A 437 42.59 6.42 -11.80
CA VAL A 437 41.58 7.00 -10.89
C VAL A 437 40.30 6.18 -10.97
N LEU A 438 39.81 5.92 -12.19
CA LEU A 438 38.66 5.06 -12.43
C LEU A 438 38.90 3.63 -11.93
N GLY A 439 40.09 3.08 -12.16
CA GLY A 439 40.45 1.74 -11.69
C GLY A 439 40.42 1.60 -10.17
N ILE A 440 40.84 2.63 -9.42
CA ILE A 440 40.79 2.64 -7.95
C ILE A 440 39.33 2.73 -7.48
N SER A 441 38.52 3.63 -8.05
CA SER A 441 37.09 3.71 -7.69
C SER A 441 36.34 2.43 -8.03
N PHE A 442 36.59 1.85 -9.21
CA PHE A 442 36.00 0.58 -9.64
C PHE A 442 36.35 -0.56 -8.69
N TYR A 443 37.61 -0.67 -8.28
CA TYR A 443 38.05 -1.65 -7.30
C TYR A 443 37.25 -1.54 -5.99
N TRP A 444 37.17 -0.34 -5.40
CA TRP A 444 36.49 -0.16 -4.13
C TRP A 444 34.98 -0.43 -4.21
N TYR A 445 34.33 -0.05 -5.31
CA TYR A 445 32.91 -0.36 -5.52
C TYR A 445 32.67 -1.86 -5.64
N LEU A 446 33.54 -2.59 -6.33
CA LEU A 446 33.47 -4.05 -6.39
C LEU A 446 33.72 -4.72 -5.03
N MET A 447 34.70 -4.22 -4.26
CA MET A 447 35.05 -4.82 -2.96
C MET A 447 33.91 -4.77 -1.96
N VAL A 448 33.15 -3.67 -1.94
CA VAL A 448 31.95 -3.54 -1.09
C VAL A 448 30.90 -4.58 -1.47
N GLU A 449 30.64 -4.78 -2.76
CA GLU A 449 29.66 -5.77 -3.24
C GLU A 449 30.13 -7.22 -3.07
N CYS A 450 31.44 -7.47 -2.93
CA CYS A 450 31.98 -8.81 -2.66
C CYS A 450 31.60 -9.33 -1.26
N GLU A 451 31.24 -8.45 -0.33
CA GLU A 451 30.77 -8.82 1.02
C GLU A 451 29.31 -9.31 1.03
N ASP A 452 28.55 -9.13 -0.08
CA ASP A 452 27.18 -9.62 -0.22
C ASP A 452 27.14 -11.16 -0.31
N ARG A 453 26.23 -11.79 0.44
CA ARG A 453 26.11 -13.25 0.54
C ARG A 453 25.61 -13.93 -0.75
N VAL A 454 24.81 -13.23 -1.55
CA VAL A 454 24.13 -13.77 -2.73
C VAL A 454 24.94 -13.47 -3.99
N VAL A 455 25.25 -12.21 -4.22
CA VAL A 455 25.90 -11.73 -5.45
C VAL A 455 27.42 -11.57 -5.32
N GLY A 456 27.98 -11.63 -4.10
CA GLY A 456 29.42 -11.41 -3.88
C GLY A 456 30.33 -12.38 -4.62
N ARG A 457 29.90 -13.63 -4.86
CA ARG A 457 30.66 -14.59 -5.69
C ARG A 457 30.79 -14.16 -7.15
N MET A 458 29.78 -13.48 -7.70
CA MET A 458 29.81 -12.94 -9.05
C MET A 458 30.82 -11.80 -9.14
N TYR A 459 30.72 -10.82 -8.23
CA TYR A 459 31.65 -9.70 -8.15
C TYR A 459 33.09 -10.14 -7.91
N GLY A 460 33.31 -11.16 -7.08
CA GLY A 460 34.64 -11.75 -6.86
C GLY A 460 35.27 -12.28 -8.16
N LYS A 461 34.47 -12.82 -9.10
CA LYS A 461 34.98 -13.21 -10.43
C LYS A 461 35.40 -12.00 -11.26
N VAL A 462 34.62 -10.91 -11.23
CA VAL A 462 34.95 -9.65 -11.93
C VAL A 462 36.23 -9.04 -11.34
N VAL A 463 36.38 -9.01 -10.01
CA VAL A 463 37.61 -8.57 -9.34
C VAL A 463 38.80 -9.41 -9.77
N TYR A 464 38.67 -10.73 -9.80
CA TYR A 464 39.74 -11.62 -10.24
C TYR A 464 40.19 -11.32 -11.68
N GLN A 465 39.24 -11.08 -12.59
CA GLN A 465 39.55 -10.71 -13.97
C GLN A 465 40.16 -9.32 -14.08
N PHE A 466 39.63 -8.33 -13.36
CA PHE A 466 40.20 -6.98 -13.30
C PHE A 466 41.66 -7.02 -12.83
N MET A 467 41.94 -7.79 -11.77
CA MET A 467 43.30 -8.00 -11.27
C MET A 467 44.18 -8.74 -12.27
N SER A 468 43.65 -9.73 -12.99
CA SER A 468 44.40 -10.48 -14.00
C SER A 468 44.75 -9.61 -15.22
N ALA A 469 43.77 -8.87 -15.76
CA ALA A 469 43.96 -7.93 -16.86
C ALA A 469 44.91 -6.80 -16.47
N MET A 470 44.87 -6.32 -15.22
CA MET A 470 45.81 -5.32 -14.73
C MET A 470 47.25 -5.80 -14.79
N MET A 471 47.52 -7.09 -14.53
CA MET A 471 48.87 -7.65 -14.55
C MET A 471 49.49 -7.70 -15.95
N GLU A 472 48.68 -7.64 -17.01
CA GLU A 472 49.16 -7.62 -18.40
C GLU A 472 49.62 -6.21 -18.86
N VAL A 473 49.28 -5.16 -18.10
CA VAL A 473 49.65 -3.77 -18.40
C VAL A 473 51.08 -3.46 -17.91
N PRO A 474 51.88 -2.62 -18.61
CA PRO A 474 53.28 -2.32 -18.27
C PRO A 474 53.59 -1.65 -16.91
N ASP A 475 52.60 -1.47 -16.02
CA ASP A 475 52.78 -1.04 -14.61
C ASP A 475 51.82 -1.81 -13.66
N GLY A 476 51.29 -2.94 -14.13
CA GLY A 476 50.23 -3.70 -13.47
C GLY A 476 50.57 -4.19 -12.08
N HIS A 477 51.79 -4.70 -11.91
CA HIS A 477 52.29 -5.20 -10.64
C HIS A 477 52.33 -4.11 -9.56
N HIS A 478 52.80 -2.91 -9.91
CA HIS A 478 52.86 -1.78 -8.99
C HIS A 478 51.46 -1.30 -8.62
N ARG A 479 50.57 -1.16 -9.60
CA ARG A 479 49.17 -0.76 -9.37
C ARG A 479 48.42 -1.74 -8.48
N ARG A 480 48.63 -3.05 -8.66
CA ARG A 480 48.06 -4.08 -7.79
C ARG A 480 48.62 -4.00 -6.37
N ASP A 481 49.92 -3.75 -6.21
CA ASP A 481 50.54 -3.53 -4.90
C ASP A 481 49.96 -2.29 -4.20
N VAL A 482 49.74 -1.20 -4.95
CA VAL A 482 49.05 0.00 -4.45
C VAL A 482 47.66 -0.32 -3.90
N LEU A 483 46.83 -1.06 -4.64
CA LEU A 483 45.50 -1.47 -4.17
C LEU A 483 45.56 -2.34 -2.92
N LYS A 484 46.56 -3.23 -2.84
CA LYS A 484 46.80 -4.06 -1.66
C LYS A 484 47.17 -3.20 -0.45
N ARG A 485 48.12 -2.27 -0.60
CA ARG A 485 48.52 -1.33 0.47
C ARG A 485 47.35 -0.45 0.92
N GLN A 486 46.49 -0.01 0.00
CA GLN A 486 45.24 0.68 0.37
C GLN A 486 44.32 -0.22 1.20
N ALA A 487 44.10 -1.47 0.80
CA ALA A 487 43.28 -2.42 1.54
C ALA A 487 43.81 -2.67 2.96
N ASP A 488 45.14 -2.82 3.11
CA ASP A 488 45.79 -3.01 4.41
C ASP A 488 45.62 -1.77 5.33
N LEU A 489 45.73 -0.55 4.78
CA LEU A 489 45.47 0.70 5.52
C LEU A 489 44.02 0.76 6.01
N VAL A 490 43.05 0.48 5.13
CA VAL A 490 41.62 0.51 5.48
C VAL A 490 41.29 -0.54 6.54
N ALA A 491 41.80 -1.76 6.39
CA ALA A 491 41.60 -2.84 7.37
C ALA A 491 42.16 -2.46 8.75
N THR A 492 43.31 -1.80 8.79
CA THR A 492 43.93 -1.31 10.02
C THR A 492 43.09 -0.23 10.70
N LEU A 493 42.60 0.76 9.94
CA LEU A 493 41.71 1.82 10.45
C LEU A 493 40.37 1.25 10.94
N ALA A 494 39.79 0.29 10.22
CA ALA A 494 38.58 -0.42 10.62
C ALA A 494 38.76 -1.15 11.94
N LYS A 495 39.90 -1.83 12.13
CA LYS A 495 40.24 -2.48 13.40
C LYS A 495 40.35 -1.48 14.54
N ILE A 496 41.12 -0.41 14.36
CA ILE A 496 41.32 0.64 15.39
C ILE A 496 39.99 1.27 15.81
N SER A 497 39.13 1.61 14.84
CA SER A 497 37.82 2.21 15.10
C SER A 497 36.90 1.26 15.88
N ARG A 498 36.88 -0.04 15.51
CA ARG A 498 36.12 -1.07 16.23
C ARG A 498 36.61 -1.27 17.66
N ASP A 499 37.92 -1.32 17.88
CA ASP A 499 38.52 -1.48 19.21
C ASP A 499 38.23 -0.27 20.11
N LEU A 500 38.32 0.95 19.57
CA LEU A 500 37.98 2.19 20.31
C LEU A 500 36.49 2.30 20.63
N ARG A 501 35.61 1.77 19.77
CA ARG A 501 34.17 1.70 20.02
C ARG A 501 33.83 0.73 21.15
N ALA A 502 34.41 -0.47 21.11
CA ALA A 502 34.18 -1.51 22.12
C ALA A 502 34.68 -1.10 23.52
N ASN A 503 35.68 -0.22 23.57
CA ASN A 503 36.22 0.32 24.81
C ASN A 503 35.23 1.28 25.52
N LYS A 504 35.03 1.11 26.83
CA LYS A 504 34.12 1.92 27.68
C LYS A 504 34.74 3.21 28.21
N ASP A 505 36.00 3.50 27.88
CA ASP A 505 36.69 4.71 28.33
C ASP A 505 35.97 6.01 27.93
N PRO A 506 36.11 7.09 28.74
CA PRO A 506 35.60 8.42 28.37
C PRO A 506 36.32 8.96 27.12
N ARG A 507 35.63 9.80 26.35
CA ARG A 507 36.11 10.34 25.06
C ARG A 507 37.54 10.92 25.08
N PRO A 508 37.97 11.74 26.07
CA PRO A 508 39.34 12.25 26.12
C PRO A 508 40.41 11.14 26.13
N LYS A 509 40.20 10.09 26.94
CA LYS A 509 41.10 8.92 26.99
C LYS A 509 41.10 8.14 25.67
N LYS A 510 39.95 8.06 24.98
CA LYS A 510 39.90 7.45 23.63
C LYS A 510 40.72 8.25 22.61
N ILE A 511 40.72 9.58 22.70
CA ILE A 511 41.55 10.45 21.83
C ILE A 511 43.02 10.21 22.13
N GLU A 512 43.44 10.21 23.40
CA GLU A 512 44.83 9.92 23.78
C GLU A 512 45.30 8.55 23.28
N LYS A 513 44.47 7.51 23.43
CA LYS A 513 44.74 6.17 22.90
C LYS A 513 44.87 6.17 21.38
N LEU A 514 43.97 6.84 20.66
CA LEU A 514 44.05 6.96 19.20
C LEU A 514 45.37 7.61 18.78
N ARG A 515 45.76 8.72 19.42
CA ARG A 515 47.02 9.43 19.14
C ARG A 515 48.23 8.54 19.42
N ALA A 516 48.23 7.82 20.53
CA ALA A 516 49.29 6.88 20.87
C ALA A 516 49.41 5.72 19.87
N ILE A 517 48.28 5.18 19.40
CA ILE A 517 48.25 4.11 18.38
C ILE A 517 48.81 4.62 17.05
N ILE A 518 48.47 5.83 16.61
CA ILE A 518 48.98 6.40 15.37
C ILE A 518 50.48 6.72 15.48
N ALA A 519 50.91 7.23 16.63
CA ALA A 519 52.32 7.55 16.89
C ALA A 519 53.22 6.31 17.05
N ASP A 520 52.65 5.14 17.36
CA ASP A 520 53.42 3.90 17.45
C ASP A 520 53.90 3.45 16.07
N SER A 521 55.22 3.44 15.89
CA SER A 521 55.91 2.96 14.68
C SER A 521 55.48 1.55 14.25
N LYS A 522 55.03 0.69 15.16
CA LYS A 522 54.59 -0.68 14.84
C LYS A 522 53.35 -0.74 13.94
N ASN A 523 52.52 0.30 13.97
CA ASN A 523 51.29 0.33 13.18
C ASN A 523 51.48 0.89 11.77
N ASN A 524 52.68 1.41 11.42
CA ASN A 524 53.00 2.01 10.13
C ASN A 524 52.02 3.10 9.66
N LEU A 525 51.38 3.81 10.60
CA LEU A 525 50.40 4.88 10.31
C LEU A 525 51.01 6.29 10.33
N LEU A 526 52.08 6.49 11.10
CA LEU A 526 52.76 7.77 11.22
C LEU A 526 53.40 8.21 9.88
N SER A 527 54.07 7.28 9.20
CA SER A 527 54.66 7.49 7.89
C SER A 527 54.72 6.18 7.11
N PHE A 528 54.35 6.23 5.83
CA PHE A 528 54.38 5.14 4.88
C PHE A 528 54.70 5.64 3.46
N PRO A 529 55.15 4.78 2.53
CA PRO A 529 55.46 5.20 1.15
C PRO A 529 54.23 5.80 0.46
N PRO A 530 54.40 6.79 -0.44
CA PRO A 530 53.29 7.48 -1.09
C PRO A 530 52.20 6.52 -1.58
N LEU A 531 50.97 6.82 -1.20
CA LEU A 531 49.80 5.99 -1.49
C LEU A 531 48.65 6.90 -1.92
N PRO A 532 48.00 6.65 -3.08
CA PRO A 532 46.78 7.38 -3.42
C PRO A 532 45.71 7.10 -2.37
N LEU A 533 44.96 8.12 -1.96
CA LEU A 533 43.88 7.95 -0.99
C LEU A 533 42.67 7.27 -1.66
N PRO A 534 42.06 6.23 -1.08
CA PRO A 534 40.86 5.60 -1.66
C PRO A 534 39.73 6.59 -1.97
N LEU A 535 39.47 7.52 -1.03
CA LEU A 535 38.43 8.54 -1.15
C LEU A 535 38.68 9.51 -2.32
N GLU A 536 39.95 9.82 -2.59
CA GLU A 536 40.36 10.72 -3.67
C GLU A 536 41.69 10.26 -4.27
N PRO A 537 41.64 9.46 -5.36
CA PRO A 537 42.84 8.84 -5.92
C PRO A 537 43.89 9.83 -6.45
N ASN A 538 43.49 11.07 -6.73
CA ASN A 538 44.39 12.15 -7.17
C ASN A 538 45.32 12.66 -6.05
N ILE A 539 44.98 12.41 -4.78
CA ILE A 539 45.76 12.86 -3.63
C ILE A 539 46.64 11.72 -3.14
N GLN A 540 47.96 11.94 -3.13
CA GLN A 540 48.93 11.00 -2.58
C GLN A 540 49.24 11.35 -1.13
N VAL A 541 49.00 10.39 -0.23
CA VAL A 541 49.23 10.51 1.21
C VAL A 541 50.47 9.73 1.65
N THR A 542 51.15 10.24 2.68
CA THR A 542 52.43 9.70 3.20
C THR A 542 52.37 9.31 4.68
N GLY A 543 51.29 9.62 5.39
CA GLY A 543 51.17 9.39 6.83
C GLY A 543 49.92 10.04 7.43
N ILE A 544 49.67 9.80 8.71
CA ILE A 544 48.60 10.41 9.50
C ILE A 544 49.22 11.25 10.61
N ILE A 545 48.76 12.49 10.76
CA ILE A 545 49.22 13.45 11.77
C ILE A 545 48.55 13.12 13.13
N PRO A 546 49.27 12.62 14.15
CA PRO A 546 48.67 12.24 15.42
C PRO A 546 48.04 13.41 16.18
N GLU A 547 48.65 14.59 16.16
CA GLU A 547 48.20 15.75 16.94
C GLU A 547 46.82 16.25 16.51
N GLU A 548 46.48 16.08 15.24
CA GLU A 548 45.20 16.47 14.66
C GLU A 548 44.14 15.36 14.69
N ALA A 549 44.52 14.14 15.09
CA ALA A 549 43.59 13.04 15.25
C ALA A 549 42.62 13.31 16.41
N ASN A 550 41.33 13.06 16.16
CA ASN A 550 40.25 13.30 17.12
C ASN A 550 39.13 12.24 16.96
N VAL A 551 38.25 12.14 17.96
CA VAL A 551 37.05 11.29 17.93
C VAL A 551 35.83 12.19 18.09
N PHE A 552 34.84 12.10 17.21
CA PHE A 552 33.63 12.92 17.29
C PHE A 552 32.73 12.53 18.47
N LYS A 553 31.97 13.51 18.98
CA LYS A 553 30.92 13.29 20.00
C LYS A 553 29.64 12.81 19.31
N SER A 554 29.62 11.56 18.87
CA SER A 554 28.46 10.91 18.23
C SER A 554 28.32 9.47 18.77
N ALA A 555 27.15 8.86 18.61
CA ALA A 555 26.84 7.51 19.10
C ALA A 555 27.84 6.45 18.59
N LEU A 556 28.33 6.60 17.36
CA LEU A 556 29.25 5.66 16.72
C LEU A 556 30.74 6.03 16.87
N PHE A 557 31.08 7.13 17.55
CA PHE A 557 32.46 7.58 17.76
C PHE A 557 33.35 7.57 16.50
N PRO A 558 32.96 8.23 15.38
CA PRO A 558 33.77 8.23 14.18
C PRO A 558 35.10 8.99 14.38
N LEU A 559 36.13 8.56 13.65
CA LEU A 559 37.49 9.07 13.78
C LEU A 559 37.69 10.24 12.82
N ARG A 560 38.22 11.36 13.30
CA ARG A 560 38.76 12.43 12.46
C ARG A 560 40.26 12.23 12.32
N LEU A 561 40.74 12.05 11.11
CA LEU A 561 42.15 11.80 10.79
C LEU A 561 42.62 12.82 9.76
N THR A 562 43.77 13.46 9.99
CA THR A 562 44.41 14.31 8.99
C THR A 562 45.59 13.58 8.35
N PHE A 563 45.52 13.38 7.04
CA PHE A 563 46.63 12.81 6.28
C PHE A 563 47.63 13.89 5.85
N SER A 564 48.91 13.56 5.89
CA SER A 564 49.97 14.35 5.25
C SER A 564 50.09 13.96 3.78
N CYS A 565 50.07 14.96 2.90
CA CYS A 565 50.16 14.77 1.45
C CYS A 565 51.59 14.94 0.96
N LEU A 566 51.91 14.35 -0.20
CA LEU A 566 53.23 14.43 -0.82
C LEU A 566 53.68 15.88 -1.14
N ASP A 567 52.72 16.74 -1.45
CA ASP A 567 52.92 18.18 -1.72
C ASP A 567 53.11 19.02 -0.44
N GLY A 568 53.14 18.40 0.74
CA GLY A 568 53.19 19.08 2.03
C GLY A 568 51.81 19.57 2.52
N GLY A 569 50.75 19.31 1.76
CA GLY A 569 49.37 19.61 2.13
C GLY A 569 48.84 18.72 3.24
N ARG A 570 47.68 19.10 3.79
CA ARG A 570 46.95 18.35 4.82
C ARG A 570 45.56 18.01 4.30
N TYR A 571 45.18 16.74 4.41
CA TYR A 571 43.87 16.28 3.94
C TYR A 571 43.07 15.62 5.07
N PRO A 572 42.11 16.35 5.68
CA PRO A 572 41.32 15.82 6.78
C PRO A 572 40.17 14.93 6.26
N VAL A 573 40.00 13.77 6.90
CA VAL A 573 38.92 12.82 6.61
C VAL A 573 38.25 12.37 7.91
N ILE A 574 37.03 11.89 7.75
CA ILE A 574 36.27 11.18 8.78
C ILE A 574 36.22 9.71 8.37
N PHE A 575 36.62 8.83 9.28
CA PHE A 575 36.47 7.39 9.12
C PHE A 575 35.35 6.89 10.03
N LYS A 576 34.28 6.37 9.42
CA LYS A 576 33.09 5.84 10.12
C LYS A 576 33.11 4.31 10.07
N THR A 577 32.63 3.68 11.15
CA THR A 577 32.39 2.22 11.23
C THR A 577 31.00 1.92 11.80
N GLY A 578 30.47 0.71 11.64
CA GLY A 578 29.11 0.30 12.01
C GLY A 578 27.97 1.13 11.43
N ASP A 579 28.17 1.75 10.27
CA ASP A 579 27.17 2.52 9.53
C ASP A 579 27.33 2.24 8.03
N ASP A 580 26.23 2.05 7.30
CA ASP A 580 26.27 1.73 5.88
C ASP A 580 26.32 3.00 5.03
N LEU A 581 27.53 3.41 4.66
CA LEU A 581 27.76 4.65 3.90
C LEU A 581 27.35 4.58 2.43
N ARG A 582 26.90 3.43 1.91
CA ARG A 582 26.51 3.32 0.49
C ARG A 582 25.31 4.23 0.17
N GLN A 583 24.42 4.44 1.14
CA GLN A 583 23.29 5.35 1.01
C GLN A 583 23.76 6.82 0.91
N ASP A 584 24.59 7.28 1.85
CA ASP A 584 25.21 8.61 1.80
C ASP A 584 26.00 8.82 0.52
N GLN A 585 26.76 7.81 0.10
CA GLN A 585 27.55 7.84 -1.12
C GLN A 585 26.67 8.05 -2.36
N LEU A 586 25.55 7.33 -2.48
CA LEU A 586 24.61 7.52 -3.57
C LEU A 586 24.05 8.95 -3.60
N ILE A 587 23.62 9.47 -2.44
CA ILE A 587 23.03 10.81 -2.37
C ILE A 587 24.04 11.91 -2.71
N VAL A 588 25.25 11.80 -2.17
CA VAL A 588 26.36 12.72 -2.48
C VAL A 588 26.73 12.66 -3.96
N GLN A 589 26.75 11.46 -4.57
CA GLN A 589 26.96 11.29 -6.00
C GLN A 589 25.84 11.99 -6.80
N MET A 590 24.57 11.86 -6.39
CA MET A 590 23.46 12.57 -7.02
C MET A 590 23.58 14.09 -6.87
N ILE A 591 23.98 14.60 -5.70
CA ILE A 591 24.25 16.04 -5.51
C ILE A 591 25.37 16.51 -6.44
N THR A 592 26.45 15.72 -6.57
CA THR A 592 27.58 16.02 -7.47
C THR A 592 27.14 16.06 -8.94
N LEU A 593 26.30 15.10 -9.34
CA LEU A 593 25.71 15.05 -10.68
C LEU A 593 24.82 16.28 -10.93
N MET A 594 23.91 16.60 -10.01
CA MET A 594 23.02 17.74 -10.12
C MET A 594 23.80 19.06 -10.18
N ASP A 595 24.88 19.23 -9.39
CA ASP A 595 25.77 20.39 -9.48
C ASP A 595 26.43 20.50 -10.86
N LYS A 596 26.96 19.40 -11.41
CA LYS A 596 27.53 19.38 -12.77
C LYS A 596 26.48 19.70 -13.84
N LEU A 597 25.26 19.19 -13.73
CA LEU A 597 24.17 19.50 -14.65
C LEU A 597 23.79 20.99 -14.63
N LEU A 598 23.72 21.59 -13.45
CA LEU A 598 23.45 23.02 -13.28
C LEU A 598 24.59 23.88 -13.85
N ARG A 599 25.85 23.50 -13.58
CA ARG A 599 27.03 24.18 -14.14
C ARG A 599 27.08 24.12 -15.67
N LYS A 600 26.66 23.01 -16.27
CA LYS A 600 26.56 22.86 -17.75
C LYS A 600 25.58 23.87 -18.37
N LEU A 601 24.59 24.32 -17.59
CA LEU A 601 23.64 25.37 -17.96
C LEU A 601 24.08 26.76 -17.49
N ASN A 602 25.36 26.93 -17.14
CA ASN A 602 25.95 28.15 -16.59
C ASN A 602 25.33 28.64 -15.27
N LEU A 603 24.70 27.75 -14.50
CA LEU A 603 24.17 28.06 -13.18
C LEU A 603 25.05 27.46 -12.08
N ASP A 604 25.92 28.28 -11.50
CA ASP A 604 26.71 27.90 -10.33
C ASP A 604 25.96 28.25 -9.03
N VAL A 605 25.31 27.24 -8.44
CA VAL A 605 24.60 27.34 -7.15
C VAL A 605 25.52 27.16 -5.93
N LYS A 606 26.85 27.14 -6.09
CA LYS A 606 27.82 27.07 -4.98
C LYS A 606 27.60 25.88 -4.01
N LEU A 607 27.18 24.73 -4.54
CA LEU A 607 27.06 23.50 -3.76
C LEU A 607 28.42 23.01 -3.28
N THR A 608 28.44 22.28 -2.16
CA THR A 608 29.66 21.68 -1.58
C THR A 608 29.50 20.15 -1.51
N PRO A 609 29.55 19.44 -2.66
CA PRO A 609 29.49 17.99 -2.68
C PRO A 609 30.79 17.40 -2.10
N TYR A 610 30.79 17.14 -0.79
CA TYR A 610 31.91 16.49 -0.10
C TYR A 610 32.02 15.03 -0.53
N LYS A 611 33.21 14.42 -0.51
CA LYS A 611 33.40 13.04 -0.97
C LYS A 611 32.98 12.01 0.08
N VAL A 612 32.35 10.93 -0.36
CA VAL A 612 32.01 9.77 0.46
C VAL A 612 32.40 8.50 -0.29
N LEU A 613 33.02 7.55 0.42
CA LEU A 613 33.37 6.25 -0.11
C LEU A 613 33.11 5.18 0.94
N ALA A 614 32.14 4.30 0.68
CA ALA A 614 32.04 3.02 1.36
C ALA A 614 33.22 2.13 0.93
N THR A 615 33.92 1.55 1.90
CA THR A 615 35.03 0.61 1.67
C THR A 615 34.73 -0.79 2.20
N GLY A 616 33.58 -0.95 2.85
CA GLY A 616 32.94 -2.19 3.26
C GLY A 616 31.46 -1.93 3.49
N THR A 617 30.72 -2.95 3.91
CA THR A 617 29.27 -2.86 4.15
C THR A 617 28.88 -2.02 5.36
N ASP A 618 29.77 -1.83 6.33
CA ASP A 618 29.53 -1.06 7.55
C ASP A 618 30.63 -0.03 7.87
N TYR A 619 31.54 0.27 6.94
CA TYR A 619 32.59 1.26 7.17
C TYR A 619 33.07 1.98 5.90
N GLY A 620 33.61 3.18 6.08
CA GLY A 620 34.22 3.93 4.99
C GLY A 620 34.67 5.34 5.38
N PHE A 621 35.00 6.10 4.34
CA PHE A 621 35.53 7.46 4.45
C PHE A 621 34.50 8.51 4.05
N VAL A 622 34.56 9.64 4.75
CA VAL A 622 33.84 10.87 4.44
C VAL A 622 34.85 12.02 4.47
N GLN A 623 34.83 12.91 3.49
CA GLN A 623 35.68 14.09 3.47
C GLN A 623 35.28 15.04 4.61
N PHE A 624 36.26 15.55 5.36
CA PHE A 624 35.99 16.55 6.37
C PHE A 624 36.04 17.96 5.77
N ILE A 625 34.93 18.69 5.83
CA ILE A 625 34.86 20.10 5.42
C ILE A 625 34.88 20.99 6.67
N PRO A 626 35.85 21.92 6.81
CA PRO A 626 35.88 22.88 7.92
C PRO A 626 34.61 23.74 7.96
N SER A 627 33.74 23.47 8.94
CA SER A 627 32.40 24.06 9.04
C SER A 627 31.81 23.86 10.44
N LEU A 628 30.74 24.58 10.73
CA LEU A 628 29.99 24.47 11.99
C LEU A 628 28.51 24.14 11.72
N PRO A 629 27.89 23.25 12.52
CA PRO A 629 26.45 23.04 12.47
C PRO A 629 25.66 24.31 12.81
N LEU A 630 24.53 24.54 12.14
CA LEU A 630 23.68 25.71 12.39
C LEU A 630 23.23 25.79 13.86
N ALA A 631 22.95 24.65 14.50
CA ALA A 631 22.59 24.60 15.92
C ALA A 631 23.69 25.21 16.82
N SER A 632 24.96 24.90 16.57
CA SER A 632 26.08 25.49 17.32
C SER A 632 26.25 26.98 17.03
N ILE A 633 26.09 27.40 15.78
CA ILE A 633 26.18 28.81 15.40
C ILE A 633 25.08 29.63 16.09
N LEU A 634 23.84 29.13 16.12
CA LEU A 634 22.75 29.83 16.79
C LEU A 634 22.96 29.93 18.31
N ALA A 635 23.54 28.91 18.94
CA ALA A 635 23.87 28.93 20.36
C ALA A 635 24.97 29.96 20.69
N ASP A 636 26.01 30.04 19.85
CA ASP A 636 27.18 30.89 20.09
C ASP A 636 26.95 32.35 19.66
N TYR A 637 26.10 32.60 18.65
CA TYR A 637 25.90 33.90 18.01
C TYR A 637 24.47 34.45 18.17
N ASN A 638 23.93 34.44 19.41
CA ASN A 638 22.64 35.06 19.77
C ASN A 638 21.46 34.71 18.84
N ASN A 639 21.34 33.44 18.43
CA ASN A 639 20.34 32.96 17.48
C ASN A 639 20.34 33.68 16.12
N SER A 640 21.49 34.17 15.65
CA SER A 640 21.60 34.86 14.36
C SER A 640 22.73 34.33 13.48
N LEU A 641 22.36 33.72 12.34
CA LEU A 641 23.33 33.30 11.33
C LEU A 641 24.03 34.49 10.66
N LEU A 642 23.35 35.64 10.56
CA LEU A 642 23.93 36.87 10.03
C LEU A 642 25.11 37.38 10.85
N MET A 643 25.04 37.23 12.17
CA MET A 643 26.11 37.69 13.08
C MET A 643 27.39 36.87 12.87
N TYR A 644 27.26 35.55 12.72
CA TYR A 644 28.37 34.66 12.37
C TYR A 644 29.02 35.03 11.02
N LEU A 645 28.20 35.23 9.98
CA LEU A 645 28.71 35.59 8.65
C LEU A 645 29.42 36.95 8.64
N ARG A 646 28.89 37.93 9.41
CA ARG A 646 29.47 39.27 9.56
C ARG A 646 30.78 39.25 10.34
N GLU A 647 30.88 38.46 11.41
CA GLU A 647 32.10 38.39 12.21
C GLU A 647 33.27 37.75 11.44
N HIS A 648 32.99 36.73 10.64
CA HIS A 648 34.02 36.06 9.85
C HIS A 648 34.38 36.80 8.54
N ASN A 649 33.46 37.58 7.96
CA ASN A 649 33.68 38.28 6.69
C ASN A 649 33.07 39.70 6.68
N PRO A 650 33.58 40.62 7.52
CA PRO A 650 33.06 41.99 7.59
C PRO A 650 33.39 42.78 6.33
N ASP A 651 32.41 43.51 5.81
CA ASP A 651 32.58 44.48 4.72
C ASP A 651 31.70 45.71 4.96
N GLU A 652 32.27 46.73 5.60
CA GLU A 652 31.58 47.97 5.98
C GLU A 652 31.15 48.81 4.77
N ALA A 653 31.72 48.59 3.58
CA ALA A 653 31.35 49.29 2.35
C ALA A 653 30.05 48.76 1.71
N SER A 654 29.59 47.58 2.10
CA SER A 654 28.47 46.86 1.49
C SER A 654 27.19 46.92 2.33
N THR A 655 26.55 48.10 2.43
CA THR A 655 25.29 48.30 3.18
C THR A 655 24.15 47.38 2.70
N GLY A 656 24.11 47.04 1.41
CA GLY A 656 23.11 46.14 0.80
C GLY A 656 23.28 44.65 1.14
N SER A 657 24.42 44.26 1.70
CA SER A 657 24.74 42.89 2.14
C SER A 657 24.81 42.78 3.66
N PHE A 658 24.13 43.68 4.38
CA PHE A 658 24.11 43.73 5.85
C PHE A 658 25.52 43.82 6.48
N GLY A 659 26.48 44.49 5.83
CA GLY A 659 27.86 44.63 6.32
C GLY A 659 28.70 43.35 6.18
N ILE A 660 28.27 42.42 5.32
CA ILE A 660 28.96 41.17 4.98
C ILE A 660 29.50 41.31 3.55
N ASN A 661 30.64 40.70 3.26
CA ASN A 661 31.15 40.59 1.89
C ASN A 661 30.05 40.05 0.94
N ALA A 662 29.76 40.78 -0.14
CA ALA A 662 28.70 40.45 -1.09
C ALA A 662 28.88 39.06 -1.72
N ALA A 663 30.11 38.59 -1.94
CA ALA A 663 30.38 37.27 -2.51
C ALA A 663 30.03 36.13 -1.54
N VAL A 664 30.27 36.33 -0.24
CA VAL A 664 29.92 35.36 0.83
C VAL A 664 28.41 35.25 0.98
N MET A 665 27.71 36.39 0.94
CA MET A 665 26.25 36.42 0.99
C MET A 665 25.62 35.78 -0.26
N ASP A 666 26.16 36.03 -1.46
CA ASP A 666 25.70 35.39 -2.69
C ASP A 666 25.95 33.87 -2.65
N ALA A 667 27.10 33.43 -2.13
CA ALA A 667 27.39 32.00 -1.93
C ALA A 667 26.41 31.34 -0.96
N TYR A 668 26.06 32.01 0.13
CA TYR A 668 25.03 31.55 1.07
C TYR A 668 23.66 31.41 0.42
N VAL A 669 23.20 32.44 -0.28
CA VAL A 669 21.90 32.44 -0.97
C VAL A 669 21.82 31.34 -2.02
N LYS A 670 22.87 31.18 -2.84
CA LYS A 670 22.95 30.17 -3.89
C LYS A 670 23.01 28.75 -3.35
N SER A 671 23.88 28.50 -2.37
CA SER A 671 24.03 27.16 -1.77
C SER A 671 22.76 26.74 -1.04
N CYS A 672 22.12 27.66 -0.32
CA CYS A 672 20.83 27.46 0.31
C CYS A 672 19.73 27.11 -0.72
N ALA A 673 19.65 27.83 -1.83
CA ALA A 673 18.70 27.53 -2.91
C ALA A 673 18.95 26.15 -3.54
N GLY A 674 20.20 25.84 -3.87
CA GLY A 674 20.58 24.55 -4.44
C GLY A 674 20.21 23.37 -3.54
N TYR A 675 20.62 23.39 -2.27
CA TYR A 675 20.30 22.30 -1.33
C TYR A 675 18.79 22.20 -1.02
N SER A 676 18.05 23.32 -0.99
CA SER A 676 16.59 23.30 -0.79
C SER A 676 15.88 22.55 -1.92
N VAL A 677 16.26 22.81 -3.18
CA VAL A 677 15.70 22.13 -4.36
C VAL A 677 16.12 20.66 -4.40
N ILE A 678 17.41 20.37 -4.22
CA ILE A 678 17.92 18.99 -4.33
C ILE A 678 17.35 18.09 -3.23
N THR A 679 17.29 18.58 -1.99
CA THR A 679 16.73 17.79 -0.88
C THR A 679 15.23 17.54 -1.02
N TYR A 680 14.49 18.49 -1.62
CA TYR A 680 13.10 18.28 -2.01
C TYR A 680 12.95 17.19 -3.07
N LEU A 681 13.72 17.27 -4.16
CA LEU A 681 13.66 16.33 -5.29
C LEU A 681 14.01 14.90 -4.85
N LEU A 682 15.04 14.75 -4.01
CA LEU A 682 15.49 13.46 -3.49
C LEU A 682 14.66 12.97 -2.28
N GLY A 683 13.77 13.82 -1.75
CA GLY A 683 12.94 13.50 -0.59
C GLY A 683 13.76 13.19 0.67
N ILE A 684 14.82 13.96 0.93
CA ILE A 684 15.72 13.75 2.06
C ILE A 684 15.04 14.18 3.37
N GLY A 685 14.94 13.24 4.32
CA GLY A 685 14.34 13.44 5.64
C GLY A 685 15.32 13.88 6.72
N ASP A 686 14.83 14.09 7.93
CA ASP A 686 15.67 14.34 9.13
C ASP A 686 16.67 15.51 8.97
N ARG A 687 16.21 16.61 8.38
CA ARG A 687 17.01 17.85 8.19
C ARG A 687 16.81 18.79 9.37
N HIS A 688 17.37 18.44 10.53
CA HIS A 688 17.42 19.32 11.70
C HIS A 688 18.69 20.19 11.69
N LEU A 689 18.73 21.22 12.56
CA LEU A 689 19.81 22.21 12.60
C LEU A 689 21.23 21.63 12.83
N ASP A 690 21.38 20.46 13.45
CA ASP A 690 22.69 19.79 13.56
C ASP A 690 23.19 19.12 12.26
N ASN A 691 22.29 18.82 11.30
CA ASN A 691 22.63 18.20 10.00
C ASN A 691 22.84 19.24 8.88
N LEU A 692 22.69 20.53 9.22
CA LEU A 692 22.92 21.67 8.33
C LEU A 692 24.21 22.36 8.76
N LEU A 693 25.21 22.38 7.90
CA LEU A 693 26.53 22.94 8.21
C LEU A 693 26.78 24.18 7.35
N LEU A 694 27.41 25.18 7.97
CA LEU A 694 27.80 26.43 7.32
C LEU A 694 29.32 26.57 7.38
N THR A 695 29.91 26.83 6.22
CA THR A 695 31.34 27.16 6.14
C THR A 695 31.57 28.64 6.45
N PRO A 696 32.76 29.02 6.92
CA PRO A 696 33.12 30.43 7.08
C PRO A 696 33.02 31.23 5.78
N GLY A 697 33.16 30.59 4.62
CA GLY A 697 33.01 31.22 3.30
C GLY A 697 31.56 31.42 2.83
N GLY A 698 30.57 31.09 3.67
CA GLY A 698 29.15 31.29 3.38
C GLY A 698 28.45 30.11 2.70
N ASN A 699 29.17 29.05 2.29
CA ASN A 699 28.51 27.88 1.69
C ASN A 699 27.77 27.07 2.75
N LEU A 700 26.45 26.91 2.57
CA LEU A 700 25.60 26.02 3.33
C LEU A 700 25.57 24.64 2.67
N PHE A 701 25.70 23.57 3.44
CA PHE A 701 25.56 22.21 2.94
C PHE A 701 24.97 21.26 3.97
N HIS A 702 24.37 20.18 3.50
CA HIS A 702 23.68 19.19 4.33
C HIS A 702 24.57 17.96 4.49
N ILE A 703 24.53 17.32 5.66
CA ILE A 703 25.21 16.05 5.93
C ILE A 703 24.23 14.99 6.43
N ASP A 704 24.73 13.75 6.56
CA ASP A 704 24.03 12.61 7.17
C ASP A 704 22.74 12.26 6.43
N PHE A 705 22.80 11.44 5.37
CA PHE A 705 21.65 11.16 4.50
C PHE A 705 20.93 9.86 4.85
N GLY A 706 20.88 9.51 6.15
CA GLY A 706 20.29 8.25 6.64
C GLY A 706 18.78 8.06 6.41
N PHE A 707 18.04 9.12 6.06
CA PHE A 707 16.60 9.05 5.71
C PHE A 707 16.34 9.66 4.33
N ILE A 708 15.89 8.84 3.37
CA ILE A 708 15.65 9.27 1.97
C ILE A 708 14.24 8.90 1.47
N LEU A 709 13.88 9.38 0.28
CA LEU A 709 12.66 9.00 -0.44
C LEU A 709 11.36 9.25 0.37
N GLY A 710 11.31 10.38 1.07
CA GLY A 710 10.14 10.87 1.80
C GLY A 710 9.96 10.26 3.19
N ARG A 711 10.91 9.45 3.69
CA ARG A 711 10.93 9.04 5.09
C ARG A 711 11.44 10.16 5.97
N ASP A 712 10.82 10.33 7.13
CA ASP A 712 11.26 11.29 8.13
C ASP A 712 10.90 10.74 9.52
N PRO A 713 11.79 10.84 10.53
CA PRO A 713 11.46 10.48 11.90
C PRO A 713 10.43 11.42 12.52
N LYS A 714 10.26 12.64 12.00
CA LYS A 714 9.27 13.60 12.49
C LYS A 714 7.91 13.35 11.82
N PRO A 715 6.80 13.23 12.58
CA PRO A 715 5.47 13.18 12.00
C PRO A 715 5.14 14.53 11.35
N PHE A 716 4.68 14.51 10.10
CA PHE A 716 4.33 15.69 9.28
C PHE A 716 5.50 16.64 9.01
N PRO A 717 6.54 16.19 8.28
CA PRO A 717 7.64 17.05 7.89
C PRO A 717 7.16 18.18 6.96
N PRO A 718 7.79 19.37 7.01
CA PRO A 718 7.51 20.41 6.03
C PRO A 718 7.87 19.90 4.63
N PRO A 719 7.13 20.31 3.59
CA PRO A 719 7.27 19.75 2.26
C PRO A 719 8.63 20.10 1.62
N MET A 720 9.16 21.31 1.89
CA MET A 720 10.54 21.69 1.60
C MET A 720 11.27 21.99 2.93
N LYS A 721 12.53 21.56 3.04
CA LYS A 721 13.35 21.69 4.26
C LYS A 721 14.01 23.08 4.33
N LEU A 722 13.21 24.09 4.67
CA LEU A 722 13.66 25.48 4.82
C LEU A 722 13.29 26.00 6.22
N CYS A 723 14.30 26.34 7.03
CA CYS A 723 14.12 26.83 8.39
C CYS A 723 13.97 28.37 8.43
N LYS A 724 13.31 28.89 9.48
CA LYS A 724 13.08 30.34 9.65
C LYS A 724 14.39 31.11 9.75
N GLU A 725 15.36 30.55 10.46
CA GLU A 725 16.68 31.13 10.70
C GLU A 725 17.45 31.33 9.38
N MET A 726 17.23 30.44 8.40
CA MET A 726 17.82 30.54 7.06
C MET A 726 17.20 31.69 6.26
N VAL A 727 15.89 31.91 6.40
CA VAL A 727 15.17 33.02 5.74
C VAL A 727 15.50 34.35 6.40
N GLU A 728 15.57 34.38 7.73
CA GLU A 728 15.99 35.57 8.50
C GLU A 728 17.40 36.00 8.12
N ALA A 729 18.30 35.04 7.87
CA ALA A 729 19.64 35.34 7.40
C ALA A 729 19.66 36.10 6.06
N MET A 730 18.62 35.96 5.24
CA MET A 730 18.46 36.67 3.96
C MET A 730 17.74 38.02 4.07
N GLY A 731 17.45 38.48 5.29
CA GLY A 731 16.67 39.69 5.54
C GLY A 731 15.16 39.46 5.61
N GLY A 732 14.72 38.21 5.83
CA GLY A 732 13.31 37.84 5.96
C GLY A 732 12.57 37.68 4.64
N THR A 733 11.26 37.43 4.70
CA THR A 733 10.41 37.13 3.53
C THR A 733 10.28 38.30 2.53
N ASN A 734 10.52 39.53 2.98
CA ASN A 734 10.51 40.73 2.15
C ASN A 734 11.93 41.16 1.71
N GLY A 735 12.98 40.43 2.10
CA GLY A 735 14.37 40.76 1.79
C GLY A 735 14.72 40.56 0.31
N GLN A 736 15.58 41.42 -0.25
CA GLN A 736 16.06 41.31 -1.64
C GLN A 736 16.79 39.97 -1.89
N HIS A 737 17.57 39.50 -0.92
CA HIS A 737 18.28 38.23 -1.01
C HIS A 737 17.32 37.03 -0.99
N TYR A 738 16.18 37.12 -0.29
CA TYR A 738 15.16 36.09 -0.33
C TYR A 738 14.44 36.01 -1.70
N GLN A 739 14.25 37.14 -2.39
CA GLN A 739 13.74 37.13 -3.77
C GLN A 739 14.74 36.46 -4.72
N LYS A 740 16.04 36.73 -4.56
CA LYS A 740 17.11 36.04 -5.32
C LYS A 740 17.16 34.53 -5.01
N PHE A 741 16.98 34.15 -3.75
CA PHE A 741 16.85 32.76 -3.35
C PHE A 741 15.72 32.07 -4.12
N LYS A 742 14.52 32.66 -4.16
CA LYS A 742 13.38 32.10 -4.91
C LYS A 742 13.70 31.99 -6.41
N SER A 743 14.33 33.00 -7.03
CA SER A 743 14.68 32.92 -8.45
C SER A 743 15.68 31.79 -8.73
N TYR A 744 16.72 31.64 -7.90
CA TYR A 744 17.65 30.51 -8.03
C TYR A 744 16.96 29.15 -7.82
N CYS A 745 16.04 29.05 -6.86
CA CYS A 745 15.24 27.85 -6.64
C CYS A 745 14.42 27.46 -7.88
N PHE A 746 13.78 28.41 -8.56
CA PHE A 746 13.02 28.14 -9.78
C PHE A 746 13.93 27.68 -10.93
N ILE A 747 15.01 28.42 -11.21
CA ILE A 747 15.91 28.09 -12.31
C ILE A 747 16.56 26.72 -12.06
N ALA A 748 16.95 26.41 -10.81
CA ALA A 748 17.51 25.11 -10.46
C ALA A 748 16.49 23.98 -10.60
N PHE A 749 15.27 24.16 -10.11
CA PHE A 749 14.20 23.15 -10.21
C PHE A 749 13.87 22.84 -11.68
N GLU A 750 13.68 23.87 -12.51
CA GLU A 750 13.39 23.73 -13.94
C GLU A 750 14.55 23.05 -14.71
N SER A 751 15.79 23.47 -14.42
CA SER A 751 16.99 22.89 -15.02
C SER A 751 17.15 21.40 -14.70
N LEU A 752 16.94 21.02 -13.43
CA LEU A 752 17.00 19.61 -13.03
C LEU A 752 15.83 18.81 -13.59
N ARG A 753 14.64 19.41 -13.70
CA ARG A 753 13.45 18.78 -14.31
C ARG A 753 13.66 18.41 -15.78
N LYS A 754 14.42 19.23 -16.53
CA LYS A 754 14.82 18.93 -17.92
C LYS A 754 15.76 17.71 -18.02
N SER A 755 16.49 17.41 -16.95
CA SER A 755 17.44 16.27 -16.86
C SER A 755 16.91 15.13 -15.97
N ALA A 756 15.60 15.09 -15.70
CA ALA A 756 15.00 14.12 -14.77
C ALA A 756 15.20 12.67 -15.22
N ASN A 757 15.19 12.38 -16.52
CA ASN A 757 15.37 11.03 -17.06
C ASN A 757 16.70 10.40 -16.62
N LEU A 758 17.81 11.13 -16.74
CA LEU A 758 19.12 10.67 -16.26
C LEU A 758 19.09 10.31 -14.76
N ILE A 759 18.53 11.19 -13.93
CA ILE A 759 18.45 10.99 -12.48
C ILE A 759 17.59 9.76 -12.15
N LEU A 760 16.42 9.63 -12.79
CA LEU A 760 15.52 8.50 -12.61
C LEU A 760 16.15 7.17 -13.06
N ASN A 761 16.88 7.16 -14.18
CA ASN A 761 17.57 5.97 -14.67
C ASN A 761 18.71 5.54 -13.72
N LEU A 762 19.44 6.50 -13.14
CA LEU A 762 20.48 6.18 -12.14
C LEU A 762 19.88 5.61 -10.85
N PHE A 763 18.73 6.12 -10.39
CA PHE A 763 18.01 5.54 -9.26
C PHE A 763 17.44 4.14 -9.59
N ALA A 764 16.94 3.94 -10.80
CA ALA A 764 16.41 2.65 -11.25
C ALA A 764 17.49 1.55 -11.26
N LEU A 765 18.74 1.89 -11.55
CA LEU A 765 19.87 0.94 -11.48
C LEU A 765 20.31 0.62 -10.04
N MET A 766 19.85 1.37 -9.04
CA MET A 766 20.20 1.18 -7.63
C MET A 766 19.13 0.45 -6.82
N THR A 767 17.97 0.11 -7.38
CA THR A 767 16.86 -0.52 -6.64
C THR A 767 17.25 -1.86 -6.03
N ASP A 768 18.09 -2.63 -6.73
CA ASP A 768 18.52 -3.98 -6.33
C ASP A 768 19.88 -3.97 -5.58
N ALA A 769 20.33 -2.79 -5.13
CA ALA A 769 21.59 -2.63 -4.39
C ALA A 769 21.46 -2.98 -2.88
N ASN A 770 20.27 -3.40 -2.42
CA ASN A 770 19.98 -3.72 -1.01
C ASN A 770 20.36 -2.58 -0.04
N LEU A 771 20.12 -1.33 -0.44
CA LEU A 771 20.33 -0.16 0.43
C LEU A 771 19.24 -0.08 1.51
N PRO A 772 19.54 0.27 2.77
CA PRO A 772 18.61 0.17 3.91
C PRO A 772 17.24 0.80 3.64
N ASP A 773 17.21 2.04 3.16
CA ASP A 773 15.93 2.72 2.94
C ASP A 773 15.22 2.28 1.65
N ILE A 774 15.97 2.02 0.59
CA ILE A 774 15.43 1.62 -0.71
C ILE A 774 14.85 0.21 -0.65
N ALA A 775 15.50 -0.70 0.08
CA ALA A 775 15.11 -2.11 0.20
C ALA A 775 13.73 -2.32 0.83
N ILE A 776 13.22 -1.35 1.59
CA ILE A 776 11.91 -1.43 2.23
C ILE A 776 10.78 -1.21 1.22
N GLU A 777 10.95 -0.35 0.19
CA GLU A 777 9.96 -0.13 -0.88
C GLU A 777 10.65 0.08 -2.25
N PRO A 778 11.30 -0.96 -2.82
CA PRO A 778 12.13 -0.81 -4.03
C PRO A 778 11.30 -0.35 -5.24
N ASP A 779 10.10 -0.91 -5.42
CA ASP A 779 9.21 -0.60 -6.54
C ASP A 779 8.70 0.86 -6.53
N LYS A 780 8.66 1.49 -5.36
CA LYS A 780 8.18 2.87 -5.19
C LYS A 780 9.31 3.89 -5.16
N ALA A 781 10.56 3.47 -4.99
CA ALA A 781 11.69 4.37 -4.81
C ALA A 781 11.82 5.38 -5.96
N VAL A 782 11.80 4.89 -7.20
CA VAL A 782 11.89 5.73 -8.40
C VAL A 782 10.62 6.59 -8.58
N LEU A 783 9.45 6.02 -8.29
CA LEU A 783 8.17 6.73 -8.38
C LEU A 783 8.11 7.94 -7.44
N LYS A 784 8.59 7.79 -6.19
CA LYS A 784 8.62 8.90 -5.23
C LYS A 784 9.49 10.06 -5.69
N VAL A 785 10.64 9.78 -6.30
CA VAL A 785 11.50 10.83 -6.89
C VAL A 785 10.81 11.47 -8.10
N GLN A 786 10.20 10.65 -8.96
CA GLN A 786 9.47 11.12 -10.14
C GLN A 786 8.31 12.05 -9.78
N GLU A 787 7.55 11.74 -8.73
CA GLU A 787 6.47 12.57 -8.20
C GLU A 787 6.97 13.95 -7.77
N LYS A 788 8.20 14.07 -7.25
CA LYS A 788 8.79 15.37 -6.86
C LYS A 788 9.18 16.23 -8.05
N PHE A 789 9.53 15.61 -9.19
CA PHE A 789 9.80 16.35 -10.44
C PHE A 789 8.53 16.88 -11.11
N ARG A 790 7.35 16.39 -10.71
CA ARG A 790 6.04 16.77 -11.28
C ARG A 790 6.04 16.79 -12.80
N LEU A 791 6.54 15.72 -13.43
CA LEU A 791 6.63 15.60 -14.90
C LEU A 791 5.24 15.60 -15.58
N ASP A 792 4.17 15.47 -14.80
CA ASP A 792 2.77 15.59 -15.21
C ASP A 792 2.34 17.02 -15.59
N LEU A 793 2.97 18.04 -15.00
CA LEU A 793 2.59 19.44 -15.17
C LEU A 793 3.26 20.11 -16.37
N SER A 794 2.74 21.25 -16.83
CA SER A 794 3.50 22.14 -17.74
C SER A 794 4.67 22.84 -17.01
N GLU A 795 5.50 23.60 -17.73
CA GLU A 795 6.57 24.41 -17.12
C GLU A 795 5.98 25.49 -16.20
N GLU A 796 4.95 26.20 -16.67
CA GLU A 796 4.25 27.26 -15.95
C GLU A 796 3.50 26.73 -14.71
N GLU A 797 2.77 25.64 -14.84
CA GLU A 797 2.03 25.00 -13.74
C GLU A 797 2.99 24.50 -12.65
N ALA A 798 4.12 23.93 -13.04
CA ALA A 798 5.12 23.46 -12.10
C ALA A 798 5.79 24.62 -11.35
N MET A 799 6.00 25.77 -11.98
CA MET A 799 6.49 26.98 -11.30
C MET A 799 5.50 27.47 -10.25
N GLN A 800 4.20 27.54 -10.58
CA GLN A 800 3.16 27.94 -9.63
C GLN A 800 3.07 26.97 -8.45
N TYR A 801 3.11 25.67 -8.73
CA TYR A 801 3.14 24.62 -7.70
C TYR A 801 4.36 24.79 -6.78
N PHE A 802 5.55 24.97 -7.36
CA PHE A 802 6.78 25.12 -6.58
C PHE A 802 6.80 26.42 -5.77
N GLN A 803 6.21 27.51 -6.28
CA GLN A 803 6.06 28.75 -5.53
C GLN A 803 5.14 28.59 -4.32
N ALA A 804 4.00 27.90 -4.48
CA ALA A 804 3.11 27.57 -3.37
C ALA A 804 3.83 26.72 -2.30
N LEU A 805 4.62 25.74 -2.74
CA LEU A 805 5.43 24.87 -1.87
C LEU A 805 6.42 25.66 -0.99
N ILE A 806 7.13 26.63 -1.57
CA ILE A 806 8.06 27.49 -0.83
C ILE A 806 7.30 28.30 0.23
N ASN A 807 6.17 28.90 -0.14
CA ASN A 807 5.38 29.73 0.78
C ASN A 807 4.78 28.91 1.93
N GLU A 808 4.26 27.72 1.65
CA GLU A 808 3.75 26.79 2.66
C GLU A 808 4.85 26.36 3.64
N SER A 809 6.05 26.06 3.11
CA SER A 809 7.18 25.64 3.93
C SER A 809 7.66 26.73 4.91
N VAL A 810 7.58 28.01 4.51
CA VAL A 810 7.94 29.15 5.36
C VAL A 810 6.83 29.51 6.35
N GLY A 811 5.56 29.33 5.97
CA GLY A 811 4.39 29.61 6.81
C GLY A 811 4.09 28.53 7.87
N ALA A 812 4.64 27.32 7.72
CA ALA A 812 4.41 26.21 8.65
C ALA A 812 5.10 26.45 10.00
N LEU A 813 4.34 26.95 10.99
CA LEU A 813 4.78 27.08 12.38
C LEU A 813 4.85 25.74 13.13
N PHE A 814 4.13 24.72 12.63
CA PHE A 814 3.97 23.43 13.29
C PHE A 814 5.26 22.57 13.39
N PRO A 815 6.12 22.48 12.35
CA PRO A 815 7.40 21.79 12.43
C PRO A 815 8.38 22.39 13.43
N GLN A 816 8.36 23.72 13.63
CA GLN A 816 9.24 24.43 14.58
C GLN A 816 8.90 24.09 16.04
N VAL A 817 7.60 23.93 16.34
CA VAL A 817 7.14 23.46 17.65
C VAL A 817 7.58 22.02 17.88
N MET A 818 7.42 21.15 16.88
CA MET A 818 7.88 19.75 16.96
C MET A 818 9.40 19.63 17.05
N GLU A 819 10.17 20.54 16.45
CA GLU A 819 11.61 20.61 16.57
C GLU A 819 12.07 21.04 17.96
N LYS A 820 11.41 22.03 18.58
CA LYS A 820 11.66 22.36 20.00
C LYS A 820 11.32 21.21 20.94
N ILE A 821 10.23 20.49 20.66
CA ILE A 821 9.85 19.27 21.41
C ILE A 821 10.89 18.16 21.21
N HIS A 822 11.39 17.97 19.99
CA HIS A 822 12.41 16.97 19.69
C HIS A 822 13.76 17.31 20.35
N GLN A 823 14.20 18.57 20.30
CA GLN A 823 15.38 19.06 21.01
C GLN A 823 15.24 18.89 22.53
N TRP A 824 14.06 19.18 23.08
CA TRP A 824 13.76 18.90 24.48
C TRP A 824 13.83 17.40 24.79
N ALA A 825 13.23 16.54 23.97
CA ALA A 825 13.27 15.10 24.15
C ALA A 825 14.71 14.53 24.05
N GLN A 826 15.54 15.05 23.14
CA GLN A 826 16.95 14.68 23.01
C GLN A 826 17.79 15.20 24.19
N TYR A 827 17.58 16.44 24.63
CA TYR A 827 18.22 17.01 25.82
C TYR A 827 17.90 16.15 27.05
N TRP A 828 16.65 15.75 27.23
CA TRP A 828 16.24 14.89 28.34
C TRP A 828 16.75 13.45 28.22
N ARG A 829 16.78 12.84 27.01
CA ARG A 829 17.48 11.56 26.81
C ARG A 829 18.96 11.65 27.18
N SER A 830 19.64 12.72 26.79
CA SER A 830 21.05 12.94 27.11
C SER A 830 21.29 13.22 28.60
N SER A 831 20.36 13.92 29.28
CA SER A 831 20.45 14.20 30.72
C SER A 831 20.08 12.99 31.59
N ILE A 832 19.18 12.12 31.12
CA ILE A 832 18.87 10.82 31.73
C ILE A 832 20.07 9.87 31.62
N VAL A 833 20.75 9.84 30.47
CA VAL A 833 21.99 9.06 30.28
C VAL A 833 23.15 9.65 31.08
N ALA A 834 23.28 10.98 31.16
CA ALA A 834 24.31 11.65 31.95
C ALA A 834 24.10 11.46 33.47
N ARG A 835 22.86 11.48 33.97
CA ARG A 835 22.54 11.21 35.39
C ARG A 835 22.52 9.72 35.73
N GLY A 836 22.34 8.84 34.73
CA GLY A 836 22.60 7.40 34.87
C GLY A 836 24.07 7.07 35.11
N SER A 837 24.99 7.96 34.73
CA SER A 837 26.44 7.85 34.98
C SER A 837 26.86 8.32 36.38
N ALA A 838 26.02 9.07 37.10
CA ALA A 838 26.23 9.40 38.52
C ALA A 838 25.67 8.26 39.39
N LYS A 839 26.37 7.13 39.40
CA LYS A 839 26.03 5.96 40.24
C LYS A 839 26.69 6.00 41.62
N GLU A 840 27.60 6.94 41.88
CA GLU A 840 28.40 6.97 43.12
C GLU A 840 27.74 7.73 44.29
N ASP A 841 26.81 8.66 44.06
CA ASP A 841 26.19 9.43 45.16
C ASP A 841 24.92 8.80 45.77
N ARG A 842 24.48 7.63 45.27
CA ARG A 842 23.24 6.98 45.73
C ARG A 842 23.37 6.16 47.02
N HIS A 843 24.57 6.05 47.59
CA HIS A 843 24.81 5.26 48.81
C HIS A 843 24.59 6.03 50.12
N ASN A 844 24.27 7.33 50.07
CA ASN A 844 24.13 8.18 51.26
C ASN A 844 22.72 8.79 51.48
N MET A 845 21.71 8.40 50.71
CA MET A 845 20.32 8.88 50.90
C MET A 845 19.55 7.92 51.81
N SER A 846 18.74 8.46 52.73
CA SER A 846 17.86 7.66 53.59
C SER A 846 16.73 6.99 52.80
N GLU A 847 16.14 5.91 53.31
CA GLU A 847 15.00 5.23 52.66
C GLU A 847 13.80 6.17 52.44
N GLU A 848 13.60 7.15 53.33
CA GLU A 848 12.58 8.21 53.18
C GLU A 848 12.92 9.17 52.02
N GLU A 849 14.17 9.61 51.88
CA GLU A 849 14.60 10.51 50.79
C GLU A 849 14.53 9.82 49.41
N LEU A 850 14.74 8.50 49.35
CA LEU A 850 14.62 7.70 48.14
C LEU A 850 13.15 7.52 47.71
N ALA A 851 12.24 7.37 48.68
CA ALA A 851 10.81 7.31 48.45
C ALA A 851 10.25 8.67 47.99
N ASP A 852 10.65 9.76 48.64
CA ASP A 852 10.27 11.14 48.27
C ASP A 852 10.79 11.51 46.88
N PHE A 853 12.04 11.15 46.55
CA PHE A 853 12.61 11.37 45.23
C PHE A 853 11.88 10.56 44.14
N GLY A 854 11.50 9.32 44.45
CA GLY A 854 10.69 8.47 43.57
C GLY A 854 9.29 9.04 43.29
N LEU A 855 8.64 9.58 44.33
CA LEU A 855 7.31 10.19 44.23
C LEU A 855 7.33 11.48 43.38
N VAL A 856 8.32 12.34 43.60
CA VAL A 856 8.50 13.59 42.82
C VAL A 856 8.82 13.28 41.36
N HIS A 857 9.66 12.27 41.11
CA HIS A 857 9.99 11.82 39.76
C HIS A 857 8.76 11.23 39.05
N TYR A 858 7.98 10.41 39.74
CA TYR A 858 6.71 9.88 39.24
C TYR A 858 5.73 11.01 38.89
N ALA A 859 5.50 11.93 39.82
CA ALA A 859 4.59 13.06 39.64
C ALA A 859 4.99 13.93 38.44
N PHE A 860 6.28 14.26 38.27
CA PHE A 860 6.76 15.03 37.13
C PHE A 860 6.68 14.27 35.81
N SER A 861 7.07 12.99 35.80
CA SER A 861 6.99 12.15 34.59
C SER A 861 5.55 12.00 34.10
N ASN A 862 4.60 11.85 35.02
CA ASN A 862 3.18 11.76 34.69
C ASN A 862 2.66 13.10 34.12
N TRP A 863 3.04 14.23 34.71
CA TRP A 863 2.69 15.55 34.18
C TRP A 863 3.19 15.76 32.75
N LEU A 864 4.42 15.31 32.45
CA LEU A 864 5.00 15.43 31.11
C LEU A 864 4.21 14.60 30.09
N VAL A 865 3.87 13.35 30.42
CA VAL A 865 3.08 12.47 29.55
C VAL A 865 1.69 13.06 29.29
N LEU A 866 1.03 13.55 30.34
CA LEU A 866 -0.27 14.22 30.22
C LEU A 866 -0.19 15.50 29.36
N SER A 867 0.89 16.26 29.51
CA SER A 867 1.11 17.49 28.71
C SER A 867 1.28 17.19 27.22
N ILE A 868 1.83 16.03 26.87
CA ILE A 868 1.95 15.58 25.46
C ILE A 868 0.59 15.10 24.93
N LYS A 869 -0.21 14.39 25.75
CA LYS A 869 -1.53 13.86 25.36
C LYS A 869 -2.64 14.91 25.32
N SER A 870 -2.50 15.99 26.09
CA SER A 870 -3.54 17.01 26.30
C SER A 870 -4.21 17.55 25.04
N PRO A 871 -3.49 17.91 23.95
CA PRO A 871 -4.14 18.46 22.76
C PRO A 871 -5.19 17.51 22.17
N LEU A 872 -4.89 16.21 22.11
CA LEU A 872 -5.83 15.21 21.61
C LEU A 872 -7.03 15.06 22.55
N GLU A 873 -6.80 15.04 23.86
CA GLU A 873 -7.87 14.95 24.86
C GLU A 873 -8.83 16.14 24.79
N VAL A 874 -8.30 17.37 24.69
CA VAL A 874 -9.09 18.59 24.51
C VAL A 874 -9.97 18.45 23.27
N GLY A 875 -9.39 18.05 22.14
CA GLY A 875 -10.14 17.87 20.89
C GLY A 875 -11.24 16.80 21.00
N THR A 876 -10.96 15.67 21.64
CA THR A 876 -11.97 14.62 21.87
C THR A 876 -13.11 15.10 22.78
N ILE A 877 -12.82 15.79 23.89
CA ILE A 877 -13.86 16.29 24.81
C ILE A 877 -14.74 17.34 24.12
N LEU A 878 -14.15 18.24 23.34
CA LEU A 878 -14.91 19.21 22.55
C LEU A 878 -15.83 18.52 21.53
N GLN A 879 -15.32 17.48 20.84
CA GLN A 879 -16.11 16.69 19.89
C GLN A 879 -17.29 15.96 20.53
N LEU A 880 -17.10 15.41 21.74
CA LEU A 880 -18.15 14.70 22.48
C LEU A 880 -19.26 15.64 22.96
N VAL A 881 -18.92 16.89 23.30
CA VAL A 881 -19.85 17.88 23.85
C VAL A 881 -20.60 18.66 22.76
N GLN A 882 -20.02 18.83 21.57
CA GLN A 882 -20.59 19.62 20.48
C GLN A 882 -21.96 19.11 20.02
N TYR A 883 -22.96 19.99 20.03
CA TYR A 883 -24.33 19.75 19.56
C TYR A 883 -24.50 20.17 18.08
N ASN A 884 -24.90 19.22 17.21
CA ASN A 884 -25.17 19.50 15.78
C ASN A 884 -26.61 19.10 15.39
N PRO A 885 -27.54 20.06 15.19
CA PRO A 885 -28.94 19.76 14.89
C PRO A 885 -29.17 19.28 13.43
N ARG A 886 -30.07 18.31 13.23
CA ARG A 886 -30.41 17.74 11.89
C ARG A 886 -30.92 18.75 10.86
N PHE A 887 -31.63 19.81 11.27
CA PHE A 887 -32.30 20.75 10.35
C PHE A 887 -31.39 21.83 9.74
N ALA A 888 -30.11 21.90 10.14
CA ALA A 888 -29.15 22.89 9.66
C ALA A 888 -28.84 22.79 8.14
N GLN A 889 -29.00 21.60 7.53
CA GLN A 889 -28.54 21.35 6.16
C GLN A 889 -29.61 21.56 5.05
N HIS A 890 -30.89 21.83 5.41
CA HIS A 890 -32.00 21.82 4.44
C HIS A 890 -32.27 23.15 3.70
N VAL A 891 -31.63 24.26 4.06
CA VAL A 891 -31.98 25.59 3.49
C VAL A 891 -31.31 25.87 2.13
N HIS A 892 -30.29 25.10 1.72
CA HIS A 892 -29.57 25.36 0.47
C HIS A 892 -30.03 24.58 -0.77
N ARG A 893 -31.06 23.73 -0.68
CA ARG A 893 -31.48 22.87 -1.82
C ARG A 893 -32.68 23.38 -2.63
N ASP A 894 -33.49 24.30 -2.10
CA ASP A 894 -34.73 24.72 -2.77
C ASP A 894 -34.66 26.07 -3.50
N ASN A 895 -33.55 26.82 -3.43
CA ASN A 895 -33.41 28.12 -4.11
C ASN A 895 -32.59 28.10 -5.41
N ASN A 896 -32.24 26.93 -5.96
CA ASN A 896 -31.46 26.84 -7.21
C ASN A 896 -32.19 26.19 -8.39
N ASP A 897 -33.51 26.02 -8.32
CA ASP A 897 -34.34 25.56 -9.44
C ASP A 897 -35.50 26.53 -9.69
N SER A 898 -35.20 27.77 -10.08
CA SER A 898 -36.06 28.57 -10.97
C SER A 898 -35.36 29.85 -11.44
N ILE A 899 -34.62 29.74 -12.56
CA ILE A 899 -34.68 30.64 -13.72
C ILE A 899 -33.87 29.90 -14.81
N LYS A 900 -34.59 29.21 -15.69
CA LYS A 900 -34.10 28.90 -17.04
C LYS A 900 -34.68 29.97 -17.95
N MET A 901 -33.83 30.70 -18.66
CA MET A 901 -34.17 31.17 -20.00
C MET A 901 -33.00 30.86 -20.93
N GLU A 902 -33.35 30.21 -22.02
CA GLU A 902 -32.52 29.77 -23.14
C GLU A 902 -31.88 30.97 -23.84
N SER A 903 -30.70 30.77 -24.43
CA SER A 903 -30.29 31.53 -25.61
C SER A 903 -29.51 30.62 -26.56
N LEU A 904 -30.14 30.38 -27.72
CA LEU A 904 -29.51 29.96 -28.96
C LEU A 904 -28.78 31.16 -29.57
N ASP A 905 -27.68 30.86 -30.26
CA ASP A 905 -26.96 31.53 -31.34
C ASP A 905 -27.43 32.95 -31.76
N GLU A 906 -26.50 33.91 -31.86
CA GLU A 906 -26.11 34.57 -33.12
C GLU A 906 -25.05 35.67 -32.89
N ASP A 907 -24.36 35.97 -33.99
CA ASP A 907 -23.09 36.67 -34.18
C ASP A 907 -23.08 38.19 -33.87
N ASP A 908 -21.83 38.70 -33.91
CA ASP A 908 -21.36 40.00 -34.39
C ASP A 908 -21.12 41.20 -33.45
N ASP A 909 -19.98 41.82 -33.77
CA ASP A 909 -19.51 43.18 -33.55
C ASP A 909 -18.85 43.60 -32.21
N GLN A 910 -17.51 43.47 -32.22
CA GLN A 910 -16.54 44.48 -31.76
C GLN A 910 -16.87 45.90 -32.29
N PRO A 911 -16.31 47.03 -31.78
CA PRO A 911 -14.97 47.21 -31.21
C PRO A 911 -14.89 48.13 -29.96
N GLY A 912 -13.76 48.16 -29.25
CA GLY A 912 -12.84 49.33 -29.23
C GLY A 912 -13.24 50.29 -28.09
N ASP A 913 -12.39 50.93 -27.31
CA ASP A 913 -10.98 51.26 -27.33
C ASP A 913 -10.65 51.79 -25.92
N ASP A 914 -9.35 51.81 -25.58
CA ASP A 914 -8.63 52.88 -24.86
C ASP A 914 -9.15 53.35 -23.46
N ASP A 915 -8.34 53.76 -22.47
CA ASP A 915 -6.93 54.11 -22.43
C ASP A 915 -6.48 54.23 -20.96
N SER A 916 -5.17 54.02 -20.78
CA SER A 916 -4.21 54.76 -19.95
C SER A 916 -4.47 55.22 -18.48
N SER A 917 -3.46 54.92 -17.65
CA SER A 917 -2.75 55.83 -16.70
C SER A 917 -3.52 56.35 -15.46
N SER A 918 -2.95 56.63 -14.30
CA SER A 918 -1.59 56.72 -13.74
C SER A 918 -1.73 56.86 -12.21
N VAL A 919 -0.81 56.24 -11.46
CA VAL A 919 0.04 56.84 -10.41
C VAL A 919 -0.56 58.01 -9.61
N ASP A 920 -0.83 57.82 -8.31
CA ASP A 920 0.06 58.28 -7.23
C ASP A 920 -0.50 58.00 -5.83
N ALA A 921 0.44 57.85 -4.90
CA ALA A 921 0.24 57.60 -3.48
C ALA A 921 -0.21 58.86 -2.73
N GLU A 922 -0.99 58.70 -1.65
CA GLU A 922 -0.54 58.99 -0.29
C GLU A 922 -1.66 58.76 0.75
N THR A 923 -1.20 58.36 1.92
CA THR A 923 -1.94 57.95 3.11
C THR A 923 -2.62 59.13 3.81
N GLU A 924 -3.91 59.04 4.14
CA GLU A 924 -4.43 59.50 5.44
C GLU A 924 -5.86 59.00 5.73
N VAL A 925 -6.12 58.91 7.04
CA VAL A 925 -7.32 58.37 7.70
C VAL A 925 -8.52 59.30 7.52
N SER A 926 -9.70 58.75 7.17
CA SER A 926 -10.98 59.46 7.33
C SER A 926 -12.14 58.52 7.68
N LEU A 927 -12.88 58.95 8.71
CA LEU A 927 -14.11 58.36 9.23
C LEU A 927 -15.28 58.38 8.22
N ASP A 928 -16.11 57.33 8.35
CA ASP A 928 -17.54 57.21 8.08
C ASP A 928 -18.19 57.97 6.91
N SER A 929 -18.72 57.17 5.97
CA SER A 929 -20.08 57.30 5.43
C SER A 929 -20.57 55.93 4.90
N PRO A 930 -21.88 55.65 4.97
CA PRO A 930 -22.38 54.33 5.39
C PRO A 930 -22.47 53.35 4.23
N GLN A 931 -21.92 52.15 4.42
CA GLN A 931 -22.33 51.03 3.58
C GLN A 931 -23.78 50.69 3.93
N VAL A 932 -24.67 50.97 2.98
CA VAL A 932 -26.04 50.49 2.96
C VAL A 932 -25.99 48.97 2.88
N PHE A 933 -26.04 48.32 4.05
CA PHE A 933 -26.39 46.91 4.14
C PHE A 933 -27.86 46.78 3.75
N THR A 934 -28.13 46.10 2.64
CA THR A 934 -29.47 45.67 2.26
C THR A 934 -30.07 44.83 3.40
N VAL A 935 -31.18 45.31 3.95
CA VAL A 935 -31.88 44.87 5.18
C VAL A 935 -32.56 43.48 5.07
N GLU A 936 -32.31 42.68 4.03
CA GLU A 936 -33.07 41.45 3.77
C GLU A 936 -32.60 40.18 4.51
N LYS A 937 -31.66 40.27 5.46
CA LYS A 937 -31.23 39.12 6.29
C LYS A 937 -31.06 39.43 7.78
N LEU A 938 -31.93 40.26 8.36
CA LEU A 938 -32.00 40.35 9.83
C LEU A 938 -32.91 39.22 10.34
N GLY A 939 -32.31 38.28 11.08
CA GLY A 939 -33.05 37.24 11.82
C GLY A 939 -34.03 37.85 12.82
N ALA A 940 -35.01 37.06 13.27
CA ALA A 940 -36.01 37.51 14.24
C ALA A 940 -35.34 38.19 15.46
N VAL A 941 -35.98 39.17 16.07
CA VAL A 941 -35.43 39.90 17.22
C VAL A 941 -36.11 39.39 18.48
N ASP A 942 -35.37 39.16 19.56
CA ASP A 942 -35.97 38.74 20.85
C ASP A 942 -36.71 39.91 21.53
N SER A 943 -37.39 39.64 22.65
CA SER A 943 -38.14 40.66 23.41
C SER A 943 -37.27 41.74 24.06
N LEU A 944 -35.95 41.63 23.98
CA LEU A 944 -34.95 42.58 24.50
C LEU A 944 -34.25 43.37 23.38
N GLY A 945 -34.61 43.13 22.11
CA GLY A 945 -34.10 43.89 20.98
C GLY A 945 -32.82 43.33 20.34
N TYR A 946 -32.39 42.12 20.69
CA TYR A 946 -31.20 41.49 20.12
C TYR A 946 -31.54 40.56 18.95
N LEU A 947 -30.69 40.56 17.93
CA LEU A 947 -30.81 39.68 16.76
C LEU A 947 -30.70 38.21 17.17
N THR A 948 -31.77 37.44 16.94
CA THR A 948 -31.74 35.98 17.07
C THR A 948 -31.22 35.34 15.79
N ARG A 949 -30.39 34.32 15.99
CA ARG A 949 -29.64 33.59 14.97
C ARG A 949 -30.58 32.95 13.94
N SER A 950 -30.39 33.26 12.66
CA SER A 950 -31.27 32.80 11.56
C SER A 950 -30.80 31.52 10.86
N SER A 951 -29.54 31.10 11.03
CA SER A 951 -28.94 29.93 10.36
C SER A 951 -27.95 29.18 11.26
N PHE A 952 -27.71 27.90 10.95
CA PHE A 952 -26.73 27.04 11.63
C PHE A 952 -25.51 26.69 10.77
N ASN A 953 -25.32 27.39 9.63
CA ASN A 953 -24.21 27.17 8.70
C ASN A 953 -22.90 27.81 9.17
N ASN A 954 -21.78 27.34 8.59
CA ASN A 954 -20.42 27.79 8.90
C ASN A 954 -20.16 29.28 8.59
N ASP A 955 -20.94 29.87 7.67
CA ASP A 955 -20.81 31.26 7.21
C ASP A 955 -21.81 32.22 7.87
N ASP A 956 -22.40 31.84 9.01
CA ASP A 956 -23.37 32.67 9.71
C ASP A 956 -22.71 33.88 10.41
N PRO A 957 -23.00 35.14 9.99
CA PRO A 957 -22.43 36.35 10.58
C PRO A 957 -22.92 36.61 12.01
N THR A 958 -23.93 35.88 12.51
CA THR A 958 -24.46 36.00 13.88
C THR A 958 -23.83 35.01 14.86
N ARG A 959 -22.83 34.21 14.44
CA ARG A 959 -22.06 33.32 15.34
C ARG A 959 -21.19 34.13 16.31
N PRO A 960 -21.21 33.84 17.62
CA PRO A 960 -20.30 34.46 18.57
C PRO A 960 -18.83 34.19 18.21
N PRO A 961 -17.93 35.17 18.35
CA PRO A 961 -16.52 35.04 17.92
C PRO A 961 -15.70 34.03 18.73
N TYR A 962 -16.23 33.54 19.85
CA TYR A 962 -15.59 32.54 20.72
C TYR A 962 -16.13 31.11 20.49
N GLU A 963 -17.10 30.92 19.59
CA GLU A 963 -17.75 29.62 19.31
C GLU A 963 -17.18 29.01 18.01
N LEU A 964 -16.76 27.74 18.09
CA LEU A 964 -16.28 26.93 16.97
C LEU A 964 -17.40 26.64 15.96
N ALA A 965 -17.05 26.59 14.68
CA ALA A 965 -17.96 26.18 13.61
C ALA A 965 -18.42 24.72 13.79
N ALA A 966 -19.61 24.42 13.29
CA ALA A 966 -20.07 23.04 13.17
C ALA A 966 -19.36 22.40 11.97
N SER A 967 -18.14 21.90 12.18
CA SER A 967 -17.39 21.23 11.12
C SER A 967 -18.13 19.97 10.64
N ASP A 968 -18.31 19.84 9.31
CA ASP A 968 -18.76 18.59 8.67
C ASP A 968 -17.69 17.48 8.75
N SER A 969 -16.45 17.84 9.13
CA SER A 969 -15.39 16.87 9.32
C SER A 969 -15.47 16.25 10.72
N ASN A 970 -15.68 14.94 10.80
CA ASN A 970 -15.59 14.15 12.03
C ASN A 970 -14.15 14.08 12.61
N SER A 971 -13.26 15.00 12.24
CA SER A 971 -11.84 14.97 12.57
C SER A 971 -11.51 15.82 13.79
N VAL A 972 -10.94 15.19 14.82
CA VAL A 972 -10.42 15.86 16.02
C VAL A 972 -9.36 16.90 15.65
N PHE A 973 -8.53 16.65 14.64
CA PHE A 973 -7.50 17.58 14.19
C PHE A 973 -8.06 18.86 13.56
N GLY A 974 -9.20 18.76 12.85
CA GLY A 974 -9.89 19.94 12.31
C GLY A 974 -10.37 20.88 13.42
N LEU A 975 -10.99 20.31 14.45
CA LEU A 975 -11.41 21.06 15.65
C LEU A 975 -10.23 21.71 16.38
N LEU A 976 -9.09 21.01 16.49
CA LEU A 976 -7.89 21.58 17.12
C LEU A 976 -7.30 22.74 16.33
N HIS A 977 -7.23 22.61 15.00
CA HIS A 977 -6.74 23.69 14.14
C HIS A 977 -7.61 24.94 14.27
N GLU A 978 -8.94 24.76 14.27
CA GLU A 978 -9.88 25.86 14.44
C GLU A 978 -9.80 26.50 15.84
N LEU A 979 -9.64 25.68 16.89
CA LEU A 979 -9.44 26.15 18.26
C LEU A 979 -8.16 26.99 18.40
N ILE A 980 -7.06 26.58 17.76
CA ILE A 980 -5.81 27.34 17.75
C ILE A 980 -6.01 28.70 17.06
N GLY A 981 -6.76 28.74 15.96
CA GLY A 981 -7.09 29.96 15.25
C GLY A 981 -7.93 30.95 16.08
N LEU A 982 -8.85 30.45 16.91
CA LEU A 982 -9.74 31.28 17.74
C LEU A 982 -9.11 31.70 19.08
N GLU A 983 -8.48 30.77 19.78
CA GLU A 983 -8.07 30.94 21.19
C GLU A 983 -6.56 30.86 21.43
N GLY A 984 -5.78 30.57 20.39
CA GLY A 984 -4.33 30.40 20.46
C GLY A 984 -3.89 29.06 21.04
N LEU A 985 -2.57 28.82 21.03
CA LEU A 985 -1.97 27.53 21.40
C LEU A 985 -2.24 27.10 22.85
N GLN A 986 -2.40 28.05 23.78
CA GLN A 986 -2.62 27.74 25.21
C GLN A 986 -3.94 26.99 25.45
N ALA A 987 -4.91 27.08 24.54
CA ALA A 987 -6.18 26.38 24.65
C ALA A 987 -6.05 24.85 24.61
N LEU A 988 -4.95 24.32 24.04
CA LEU A 988 -4.68 22.89 23.93
C LEU A 988 -4.28 22.23 25.26
N TRP A 989 -3.91 23.02 26.28
CA TRP A 989 -3.52 22.55 27.61
C TRP A 989 -4.57 22.87 28.70
N LYS A 990 -5.81 23.15 28.29
CA LYS A 990 -6.92 23.31 29.24
C LYS A 990 -7.15 21.99 29.99
N GLY A 991 -7.23 22.07 31.32
CA GLY A 991 -7.55 20.92 32.15
C GLY A 991 -6.38 19.98 32.46
N VAL A 992 -5.16 20.24 31.97
CA VAL A 992 -3.98 19.40 32.24
C VAL A 992 -3.65 19.35 33.71
N TRP A 993 -3.65 20.50 34.39
CA TRP A 993 -3.40 20.56 35.83
C TRP A 993 -4.46 19.82 36.64
N THR A 994 -5.73 19.88 36.22
CA THR A 994 -6.81 19.15 36.90
C THR A 994 -6.70 17.65 36.72
N GLU A 995 -6.30 17.20 35.53
CA GLU A 995 -6.08 15.79 35.25
C GLU A 995 -4.88 15.24 36.02
N TRP A 996 -3.77 15.97 35.99
CA TRP A 996 -2.58 15.58 36.72
C TRP A 996 -2.83 15.46 38.23
N MET A 997 -3.54 16.41 38.83
CA MET A 997 -3.89 16.32 40.25
C MET A 997 -4.82 15.14 40.54
N LYS A 998 -5.77 14.86 39.64
CA LYS A 998 -6.66 13.69 39.75
C LYS A 998 -5.84 12.40 39.72
N ASP A 999 -4.92 12.24 38.78
CA ASP A 999 -4.08 11.04 38.65
C ASP A 999 -3.17 10.83 39.85
N CYS A 1000 -2.56 11.90 40.38
CA CYS A 1000 -1.77 11.83 41.60
C CYS A 1000 -2.62 11.38 42.80
N LEU A 1001 -3.82 11.95 42.96
CA LEU A 1001 -4.74 11.53 44.02
C LEU A 1001 -5.25 10.11 43.83
N ASN A 1002 -5.53 9.70 42.59
CA ASN A 1002 -5.96 8.35 42.27
C ASN A 1002 -4.87 7.32 42.63
N ALA A 1003 -3.61 7.61 42.28
CA ALA A 1003 -2.46 6.77 42.63
C ALA A 1003 -2.23 6.64 44.15
N MET A 1004 -2.69 7.59 44.94
CA MET A 1004 -2.62 7.53 46.40
C MET A 1004 -3.84 6.84 47.04
N ILE A 1005 -5.05 7.16 46.56
CA ILE A 1005 -6.30 6.73 47.18
C ILE A 1005 -6.69 5.32 46.76
N GLN A 1006 -6.54 4.97 45.48
CA GLN A 1006 -7.01 3.69 44.94
C GLN A 1006 -6.36 2.48 45.65
N PRO A 1007 -5.03 2.44 45.89
CA PRO A 1007 -4.42 1.32 46.60
C PRO A 1007 -4.86 1.21 48.06
N SER A 1008 -5.10 2.34 48.73
CA SER A 1008 -5.59 2.34 50.12
C SER A 1008 -7.03 1.83 50.22
N VAL A 1009 -7.88 2.19 49.26
CA VAL A 1009 -9.27 1.68 49.21
C VAL A 1009 -9.28 0.20 48.84
N GLU A 1010 -8.40 -0.24 47.93
CA GLU A 1010 -8.26 -1.65 47.56
C GLU A 1010 -7.79 -2.51 48.73
N GLY A 1011 -6.75 -2.09 49.46
CA GLY A 1011 -6.29 -2.79 50.66
C GLY A 1011 -7.39 -2.91 51.73
N ALA A 1012 -8.13 -1.82 51.99
CA ALA A 1012 -9.24 -1.85 52.93
C ALA A 1012 -10.38 -2.79 52.50
N LEU A 1013 -10.66 -2.91 51.19
CA LEU A 1013 -11.64 -3.88 50.67
C LEU A 1013 -11.12 -5.32 50.75
N ASN A 1014 -9.85 -5.54 50.42
CA ASN A 1014 -9.22 -6.86 50.51
C ASN A 1014 -9.21 -7.38 51.95
N ASP A 1015 -8.87 -6.52 52.92
CA ASP A 1015 -8.94 -6.81 54.35
C ASP A 1015 -10.36 -7.13 54.81
N TYR A 1016 -11.35 -6.35 54.35
CA TYR A 1016 -12.75 -6.54 54.72
C TYR A 1016 -13.36 -7.83 54.17
N PHE A 1017 -12.97 -8.24 52.95
CA PHE A 1017 -13.46 -9.43 52.28
C PHE A 1017 -12.54 -10.67 52.47
N GLU A 1018 -11.50 -10.55 53.30
CA GLU A 1018 -10.52 -11.62 53.59
C GLU A 1018 -9.90 -12.23 52.31
N VAL A 1019 -9.55 -11.38 51.33
CA VAL A 1019 -8.94 -11.82 50.06
C VAL A 1019 -7.45 -12.09 50.28
N ALA A 1020 -7.06 -13.37 50.35
CA ALA A 1020 -5.77 -13.83 50.87
C ALA A 1020 -4.50 -13.52 50.03
N ASP A 1021 -4.61 -12.94 48.83
CA ASP A 1021 -3.49 -12.80 47.89
C ASP A 1021 -3.29 -11.36 47.40
N GLU A 1022 -2.70 -10.49 48.22
CA GLU A 1022 -2.40 -9.09 47.85
C GLU A 1022 -1.25 -8.91 46.83
N GLY A 1023 -0.64 -9.99 46.35
CA GLY A 1023 0.56 -9.92 45.49
C GLY A 1023 0.57 -10.82 44.27
N ILE A 1024 -0.47 -11.63 44.05
CA ILE A 1024 -0.54 -12.57 42.93
C ILE A 1024 -1.29 -11.90 41.77
N PRO A 1025 -0.67 -11.72 40.58
CA PRO A 1025 -1.38 -11.21 39.42
C PRO A 1025 -2.63 -12.07 39.13
N LEU A 1026 -3.75 -11.43 38.77
CA LEU A 1026 -5.05 -12.07 38.50
C LEU A 1026 -5.00 -13.29 37.56
N LEU A 1027 -3.98 -13.36 36.69
CA LEU A 1027 -3.72 -14.48 35.79
C LEU A 1027 -3.41 -15.80 36.53
N TYR A 1028 -2.79 -15.72 37.71
CA TYR A 1028 -2.29 -16.86 38.49
C TYR A 1028 -3.13 -17.18 39.73
N ALA A 1029 -4.17 -16.39 40.02
CA ALA A 1029 -5.05 -16.63 41.14
C ALA A 1029 -5.97 -17.84 40.89
N ASP A 1030 -6.13 -18.71 41.90
CA ASP A 1030 -7.02 -19.88 41.81
C ASP A 1030 -8.50 -19.48 41.71
N ASN A 1031 -8.88 -18.43 42.45
CA ASN A 1031 -10.20 -17.80 42.34
C ASN A 1031 -10.04 -16.28 42.09
N PRO A 1032 -10.12 -15.82 40.83
CA PRO A 1032 -9.85 -14.42 40.47
C PRO A 1032 -11.03 -13.48 40.74
N TRP A 1033 -12.23 -14.02 41.02
CA TRP A 1033 -13.46 -13.20 41.13
C TRP A 1033 -13.47 -12.26 42.34
N PRO A 1034 -13.05 -12.67 43.55
CA PRO A 1034 -12.99 -11.77 44.70
C PRO A 1034 -11.99 -10.62 44.49
N THR A 1035 -10.78 -10.93 44.00
CA THR A 1035 -9.75 -9.95 43.70
C THR A 1035 -10.20 -8.98 42.59
N LEU A 1036 -10.81 -9.49 41.52
CA LEU A 1036 -11.38 -8.62 40.47
C LEU A 1036 -12.49 -7.72 41.02
N ALA A 1037 -13.34 -8.24 41.92
CA ALA A 1037 -14.43 -7.48 42.52
C ALA A 1037 -13.92 -6.38 43.47
N THR A 1038 -12.87 -6.64 44.25
CA THR A 1038 -12.25 -5.62 45.12
C THR A 1038 -11.47 -4.58 44.32
N THR A 1039 -10.74 -4.97 43.26
CA THR A 1039 -10.06 -4.02 42.36
C THR A 1039 -11.05 -3.13 41.60
N VAL A 1040 -12.13 -3.68 41.03
CA VAL A 1040 -13.16 -2.87 40.36
C VAL A 1040 -13.94 -2.04 41.38
N GLY A 1041 -14.25 -2.59 42.55
CA GLY A 1041 -14.91 -1.87 43.64
C GLY A 1041 -14.10 -0.68 44.15
N SER A 1042 -12.78 -0.84 44.32
CA SER A 1042 -11.88 0.23 44.77
C SER A 1042 -11.79 1.36 43.75
N GLN A 1043 -11.75 1.04 42.45
CA GLN A 1043 -11.73 2.03 41.38
C GLN A 1043 -13.05 2.80 41.28
N VAL A 1044 -14.21 2.13 41.42
CA VAL A 1044 -15.52 2.80 41.43
C VAL A 1044 -15.63 3.77 42.61
N ILE A 1045 -15.21 3.36 43.81
CA ILE A 1045 -15.23 4.22 45.01
C ILE A 1045 -14.28 5.41 44.84
N THR A 1046 -13.07 5.18 44.34
CA THR A 1046 -12.06 6.24 44.16
C THR A 1046 -12.49 7.26 43.12
N GLU A 1047 -13.01 6.81 41.97
CA GLU A 1047 -13.52 7.71 40.93
C GLU A 1047 -14.80 8.43 41.35
N TRP A 1048 -15.63 7.83 42.22
CA TRP A 1048 -16.76 8.53 42.84
C TRP A 1048 -16.29 9.67 43.74
N LEU A 1049 -15.26 9.44 44.57
CA LEU A 1049 -14.62 10.49 45.39
C LEU A 1049 -13.99 11.59 44.54
N LEU A 1050 -13.35 11.24 43.42
CA LEU A 1050 -12.67 12.18 42.52
C LEU A 1050 -13.59 12.82 41.45
N SER A 1051 -14.89 12.53 41.47
CA SER A 1051 -15.90 13.12 40.56
C SER A 1051 -15.83 14.65 40.39
N PRO A 1052 -15.57 15.47 41.44
CA PRO A 1052 -15.40 16.92 41.28
C PRO A 1052 -14.27 17.34 40.31
N PHE A 1053 -13.19 16.56 40.24
CA PHE A 1053 -12.05 16.83 39.32
C PHE A 1053 -12.46 16.71 37.87
N GLU A 1054 -13.18 15.64 37.53
CA GLU A 1054 -13.64 15.37 36.17
C GLU A 1054 -14.69 16.37 35.68
N LEU A 1055 -15.61 16.77 36.56
CA LEU A 1055 -16.59 17.83 36.26
C LEU A 1055 -15.87 19.15 35.99
N ALA A 1056 -14.93 19.54 36.87
CA ALA A 1056 -14.17 20.77 36.71
C ALA A 1056 -13.30 20.74 35.44
N ARG A 1057 -12.61 19.63 35.15
CA ARG A 1057 -11.84 19.44 33.91
C ARG A 1057 -12.70 19.64 32.68
N THR A 1058 -13.86 18.98 32.62
CA THR A 1058 -14.79 19.08 31.49
C THR A 1058 -15.25 20.53 31.29
N ARG A 1059 -15.59 21.26 32.35
CA ARG A 1059 -16.01 22.66 32.27
C ARG A 1059 -14.86 23.62 31.92
N LEU A 1060 -13.64 23.37 32.40
CA LEU A 1060 -12.45 24.16 32.09
C LEU A 1060 -12.00 23.99 30.63
N ILE A 1061 -12.19 22.80 30.05
CA ILE A 1061 -11.87 22.51 28.63
C ILE A 1061 -12.89 23.19 27.70
N VAL A 1062 -14.17 23.03 28.01
CA VAL A 1062 -15.27 23.45 27.14
C VAL A 1062 -15.54 24.96 27.23
N GLN A 1063 -15.12 25.66 28.28
CA GLN A 1063 -15.26 27.13 28.35
C GLN A 1063 -14.33 27.85 27.38
N THR A 1064 -14.69 29.10 27.04
CA THR A 1064 -13.78 29.97 26.28
C THR A 1064 -12.62 30.52 27.11
N THR A 1065 -11.46 30.73 26.48
CA THR A 1065 -10.31 31.44 27.08
C THR A 1065 -10.52 32.95 27.15
N ASN A 1066 -11.47 33.50 26.39
CA ASN A 1066 -11.71 34.94 26.31
C ASN A 1066 -12.03 35.53 27.72
N PRO A 1067 -11.22 36.48 28.24
CA PRO A 1067 -11.38 37.02 29.59
C PRO A 1067 -12.76 37.63 29.89
N TYR A 1068 -13.46 38.12 28.87
CA TYR A 1068 -14.79 38.74 29.01
C TYR A 1068 -15.89 37.69 29.23
N HIS A 1069 -15.80 36.53 28.59
CA HIS A 1069 -16.80 35.46 28.63
C HIS A 1069 -16.39 34.26 29.53
N ARG A 1070 -15.17 34.29 30.08
CA ARG A 1070 -14.65 33.26 30.98
C ARG A 1070 -15.33 33.35 32.36
N LYS A 1071 -15.95 32.23 32.78
CA LYS A 1071 -16.56 32.07 34.11
C LYS A 1071 -15.60 31.46 35.14
N TYR A 1072 -14.89 30.38 34.78
CA TYR A 1072 -14.02 29.66 35.70
C TYR A 1072 -12.54 30.03 35.50
N LYS A 1073 -11.92 30.56 36.55
CA LYS A 1073 -10.49 30.97 36.49
C LYS A 1073 -9.56 29.79 36.72
N SER A 1074 -9.87 28.95 37.70
CA SER A 1074 -9.05 27.81 38.13
C SER A 1074 -9.93 26.66 38.60
N PHE A 1075 -9.31 25.52 38.87
CA PHE A 1075 -9.97 24.35 39.45
C PHE A 1075 -10.76 24.65 40.72
N CYS A 1076 -10.10 25.21 41.74
CA CYS A 1076 -10.73 25.53 43.02
C CYS A 1076 -11.86 26.55 42.88
N ASN A 1077 -11.69 27.53 41.99
CA ASN A 1077 -12.72 28.51 41.67
C ASN A 1077 -13.93 27.85 40.98
N CYS A 1078 -13.69 26.89 40.07
CA CYS A 1078 -14.73 26.12 39.42
C CYS A 1078 -15.56 25.32 40.45
N ILE A 1079 -14.91 24.53 41.30
CA ILE A 1079 -15.61 23.74 42.32
C ILE A 1079 -16.42 24.64 43.27
N SER A 1080 -15.82 25.72 43.76
CA SER A 1080 -16.51 26.63 44.69
C SER A 1080 -17.77 27.23 44.07
N LEU A 1081 -17.69 27.69 42.82
CA LEU A 1081 -18.84 28.26 42.11
C LEU A 1081 -19.92 27.21 41.81
N VAL A 1082 -19.54 25.99 41.41
CA VAL A 1082 -20.50 24.91 41.16
C VAL A 1082 -21.20 24.49 42.46
N ALA A 1083 -20.47 24.39 43.57
CA ALA A 1083 -21.04 24.07 44.87
C ALA A 1083 -22.05 25.13 45.35
N GLN A 1084 -21.76 26.42 45.11
CA GLN A 1084 -22.62 27.53 45.49
C GLN A 1084 -23.87 27.66 44.59
N GLU A 1085 -23.71 27.47 43.27
CA GLU A 1085 -24.80 27.66 42.31
C GLU A 1085 -25.71 26.43 42.18
N GLU A 1086 -25.13 25.23 42.10
CA GLU A 1086 -25.83 23.98 41.77
C GLU A 1086 -26.01 23.05 42.99
N GLY A 1087 -25.23 23.28 44.06
CA GLY A 1087 -25.20 22.47 45.27
C GLY A 1087 -24.26 21.27 45.20
N LEU A 1088 -23.95 20.67 46.35
CA LEU A 1088 -23.06 19.50 46.45
C LEU A 1088 -23.59 18.26 45.71
N SER A 1089 -24.90 18.18 45.50
CA SER A 1089 -25.51 17.11 44.72
C SER A 1089 -25.07 17.12 43.25
N ALA A 1090 -24.59 18.25 42.71
CA ALA A 1090 -24.07 18.31 41.34
C ALA A 1090 -22.84 17.41 41.12
N PHE A 1091 -22.02 17.20 42.17
CA PHE A 1091 -20.82 16.37 42.11
C PHE A 1091 -21.11 14.88 42.33
N TYR A 1092 -21.97 14.56 43.31
CA TYR A 1092 -22.10 13.17 43.81
C TYR A 1092 -23.47 12.53 43.63
N ALA A 1093 -24.54 13.29 43.38
CA ALA A 1093 -25.92 12.79 43.36
C ALA A 1093 -26.77 13.33 42.19
N GLY A 1094 -26.12 13.84 41.14
CA GLY A 1094 -26.77 14.41 39.96
C GLY A 1094 -27.09 13.36 38.89
N PRO A 1095 -27.82 13.73 37.83
CA PRO A 1095 -28.08 12.85 36.69
C PRO A 1095 -26.85 12.25 35.97
N SER A 1096 -25.64 12.71 36.28
CA SER A 1096 -24.35 12.17 35.83
C SER A 1096 -23.83 11.00 36.65
N LEU A 1097 -24.42 10.71 37.83
CA LEU A 1097 -23.98 9.64 38.74
C LEU A 1097 -24.08 8.25 38.09
N LEU A 1098 -25.25 7.92 37.52
CA LEU A 1098 -25.46 6.62 36.88
C LEU A 1098 -24.51 6.37 35.70
N PRO A 1099 -24.34 7.31 34.74
CA PRO A 1099 -23.30 7.19 33.70
C PRO A 1099 -21.89 7.04 34.26
N ALA A 1100 -21.55 7.75 35.34
CA ALA A 1100 -20.22 7.69 35.95
C ALA A 1100 -19.96 6.31 36.59
N ILE A 1101 -20.91 5.78 37.37
CA ILE A 1101 -20.80 4.43 37.96
C ILE A 1101 -20.67 3.38 36.85
N LEU A 1102 -21.51 3.43 35.82
CA LEU A 1102 -21.46 2.47 34.71
C LEU A 1102 -20.13 2.53 33.96
N TYR A 1103 -19.67 3.74 33.60
CA TYR A 1103 -18.37 3.92 32.93
C TYR A 1103 -17.22 3.40 33.79
N ASN A 1104 -17.17 3.83 35.07
CA ASN A 1104 -16.10 3.46 36.00
C ASN A 1104 -16.19 2.00 36.48
N THR A 1105 -17.26 1.26 36.16
CA THR A 1105 -17.33 -0.19 36.38
C THR A 1105 -16.89 -0.94 35.13
N ILE A 1106 -17.38 -0.53 33.96
CA ILE A 1106 -17.15 -1.23 32.69
C ILE A 1106 -15.71 -1.05 32.21
N ASP A 1107 -15.17 0.16 32.27
CA ASP A 1107 -13.84 0.48 31.75
C ASP A 1107 -12.72 -0.28 32.53
N PRO A 1108 -12.72 -0.28 33.87
CA PRO A 1108 -11.86 -1.16 34.68
C PRO A 1108 -12.07 -2.64 34.47
N LEU A 1109 -13.33 -3.09 34.33
CA LEU A 1109 -13.65 -4.49 34.11
C LEU A 1109 -13.04 -4.98 32.79
N VAL A 1110 -13.18 -4.20 31.71
CA VAL A 1110 -12.60 -4.56 30.40
C VAL A 1110 -11.08 -4.51 30.44
N THR A 1111 -10.50 -3.45 31.02
CA THR A 1111 -9.03 -3.28 31.10
C THR A 1111 -8.35 -4.23 32.08
N THR A 1112 -9.04 -4.75 33.09
CA THR A 1112 -8.44 -5.69 34.06
C THR A 1112 -8.72 -7.14 33.67
N ALA A 1113 -9.88 -7.42 33.05
CA ALA A 1113 -10.27 -8.78 32.68
C ALA A 1113 -9.74 -9.23 31.30
N HIS A 1114 -9.30 -8.35 30.40
CA HIS A 1114 -8.96 -8.76 29.02
C HIS A 1114 -7.81 -9.78 28.97
N HIS A 1115 -6.70 -9.56 29.67
CA HIS A 1115 -5.60 -10.54 29.72
C HIS A 1115 -6.02 -11.88 30.31
N PHE A 1116 -6.89 -11.86 31.32
CA PHE A 1116 -7.45 -13.06 31.94
C PHE A 1116 -8.41 -13.81 30.99
N LEU A 1117 -9.30 -13.10 30.30
CA LEU A 1117 -10.24 -13.68 29.34
C LEU A 1117 -9.50 -14.35 28.18
N ILE A 1118 -8.46 -13.72 27.64
CA ILE A 1118 -7.65 -14.29 26.54
C ILE A 1118 -6.94 -15.57 27.00
N ALA A 1119 -6.31 -15.55 28.18
CA ALA A 1119 -5.54 -16.67 28.67
C ALA A 1119 -6.40 -17.85 29.15
N ARG A 1120 -7.48 -17.62 29.91
CA ARG A 1120 -8.30 -18.68 30.53
C ARG A 1120 -9.56 -19.07 29.75
N VAL A 1121 -10.23 -18.12 29.07
CA VAL A 1121 -11.47 -18.41 28.34
C VAL A 1121 -11.18 -18.81 26.89
N PHE A 1122 -10.29 -18.08 26.23
CA PHE A 1122 -9.90 -18.39 24.86
C PHE A 1122 -8.74 -19.39 24.76
N GLY A 1123 -8.02 -19.64 25.87
CA GLY A 1123 -6.94 -20.62 25.94
C GLY A 1123 -5.71 -20.23 25.12
N ILE A 1124 -5.50 -18.93 24.89
CA ILE A 1124 -4.42 -18.41 24.04
C ILE A 1124 -3.33 -17.83 24.93
N ALA A 1125 -2.19 -18.50 24.98
CA ALA A 1125 -1.01 -17.97 25.64
C ALA A 1125 -0.24 -17.02 24.70
N MET A 1126 0.18 -15.86 25.20
CA MET A 1126 0.99 -14.88 24.46
C MET A 1126 2.27 -15.50 23.87
N ASN A 1127 2.85 -16.50 24.56
CA ASN A 1127 4.07 -17.17 24.13
C ASN A 1127 3.87 -18.18 22.98
N GLU A 1128 2.65 -18.73 22.84
CA GLU A 1128 2.35 -19.78 21.84
C GLU A 1128 1.86 -19.19 20.53
N ALA A 1129 1.07 -18.12 20.59
CA ALA A 1129 0.50 -17.48 19.42
C ALA A 1129 0.37 -15.94 19.62
N PRO A 1130 1.48 -15.18 19.46
CA PRO A 1130 1.53 -13.75 19.79
C PRO A 1130 0.62 -12.91 18.89
N PHE A 1131 0.52 -13.26 17.60
CA PHE A 1131 -0.34 -12.54 16.66
C PHE A 1131 -1.83 -12.77 16.95
N THR A 1132 -2.24 -14.00 17.28
CA THR A 1132 -3.64 -14.27 17.62
C THR A 1132 -4.00 -13.62 18.96
N TYR A 1133 -3.11 -13.71 19.96
CA TYR A 1133 -3.26 -12.98 21.23
C TYR A 1133 -3.50 -11.48 21.00
N ALA A 1134 -2.66 -10.85 20.17
CA ALA A 1134 -2.78 -9.44 19.77
C ALA A 1134 -4.12 -9.12 19.07
N MET A 1135 -4.65 -10.05 18.25
CA MET A 1135 -5.95 -9.86 17.60
C MET A 1135 -7.15 -10.00 18.55
N TYR A 1136 -7.09 -10.92 19.50
CA TYR A 1136 -8.10 -11.01 20.56
C TYR A 1136 -8.04 -9.80 21.50
N ASP A 1137 -6.84 -9.31 21.81
CA ASP A 1137 -6.62 -8.10 22.59
C ASP A 1137 -7.20 -6.85 21.91
N LEU A 1138 -6.92 -6.67 20.61
CA LEU A 1138 -7.55 -5.62 19.81
C LEU A 1138 -9.07 -5.77 19.78
N GLY A 1139 -9.59 -6.98 19.58
CA GLY A 1139 -11.03 -7.27 19.55
C GLY A 1139 -11.73 -6.90 20.87
N LEU A 1140 -11.16 -7.28 22.00
CA LEU A 1140 -11.72 -6.96 23.33
C LEU A 1140 -11.60 -5.48 23.67
N THR A 1141 -10.47 -4.85 23.33
CA THR A 1141 -10.27 -3.41 23.53
C THR A 1141 -11.24 -2.58 22.70
N THR A 1142 -11.47 -2.97 21.45
CA THR A 1142 -12.40 -2.27 20.54
C THR A 1142 -13.85 -2.47 20.95
N LEU A 1143 -14.21 -3.66 21.45
CA LEU A 1143 -15.50 -3.90 22.08
C LEU A 1143 -15.68 -3.04 23.34
N GLY A 1144 -14.64 -2.90 24.16
CA GLY A 1144 -14.60 -1.99 25.31
C GLY A 1144 -14.93 -0.56 24.92
N ILE A 1145 -14.20 -0.01 23.93
CA ILE A 1145 -14.41 1.35 23.40
C ILE A 1145 -15.85 1.51 22.87
N ALA A 1146 -16.40 0.51 22.19
CA ALA A 1146 -17.77 0.57 21.67
C ALA A 1146 -18.82 0.69 22.80
N ILE A 1147 -18.58 0.05 23.95
CA ILE A 1147 -19.50 0.09 25.09
C ILE A 1147 -19.31 1.38 25.91
N THR A 1148 -18.07 1.83 26.13
CA THR A 1148 -17.77 2.97 27.01
C THR A 1148 -18.00 4.32 26.35
N LEU A 1149 -17.81 4.44 25.03
CA LEU A 1149 -17.90 5.72 24.32
C LEU A 1149 -19.29 6.40 24.38
N PRO A 1150 -20.44 5.68 24.23
CA PRO A 1150 -21.75 6.28 24.43
C PRO A 1150 -21.98 6.78 25.86
N LEU A 1151 -21.48 6.03 26.86
CA LEU A 1151 -21.56 6.42 28.28
C LEU A 1151 -20.72 7.68 28.55
N GLU A 1152 -19.53 7.75 27.97
CA GLU A 1152 -18.66 8.92 28.07
C GLU A 1152 -19.29 10.14 27.39
N THR A 1153 -19.85 9.99 26.19
CA THR A 1153 -20.54 11.07 25.47
C THR A 1153 -21.66 11.68 26.33
N VAL A 1154 -22.51 10.84 26.91
CA VAL A 1154 -23.61 11.28 27.78
C VAL A 1154 -23.06 11.93 29.06
N ARG A 1155 -22.05 11.34 29.69
CA ARG A 1155 -21.39 11.88 30.90
C ARG A 1155 -20.81 13.27 30.65
N ARG A 1156 -20.01 13.45 29.59
CA ARG A 1156 -19.39 14.75 29.23
C ARG A 1156 -20.44 15.81 28.91
N ARG A 1157 -21.52 15.46 28.21
CA ARG A 1157 -22.64 16.38 27.92
C ARG A 1157 -23.44 16.79 29.14
N LEU A 1158 -23.67 15.87 30.08
CA LEU A 1158 -24.34 16.17 31.35
C LEU A 1158 -23.49 17.08 32.24
N TRP A 1159 -22.16 16.96 32.22
CA TRP A 1159 -21.24 17.83 32.96
C TRP A 1159 -21.02 19.20 32.35
N ALA A 1160 -21.14 19.31 31.03
CA ALA A 1160 -21.11 20.57 30.30
C ALA A 1160 -22.39 21.41 30.47
N GLN A 1161 -23.38 20.98 31.28
CA GLN A 1161 -24.60 21.72 31.59
C GLN A 1161 -24.55 22.36 32.97
N GLN A 1162 -25.12 23.56 33.10
CA GLN A 1162 -25.31 24.25 34.38
C GLN A 1162 -26.73 23.96 34.90
N ARG A 1163 -26.87 23.37 36.09
CA ARG A 1163 -28.19 22.93 36.63
C ARG A 1163 -28.70 23.87 37.72
N ARG A 1164 -29.96 24.32 37.59
CA ARG A 1164 -30.72 25.12 38.58
C ARG A 1164 -29.96 26.36 39.10
N ILE A 1165 -30.22 27.52 38.50
CA ILE A 1165 -29.74 28.80 39.04
C ILE A 1165 -30.57 29.16 40.27
N LYS A 1166 -30.06 28.92 41.49
CA LYS A 1166 -30.69 29.48 42.71
C LYS A 1166 -30.41 30.97 42.87
N ARG A 1167 -29.22 31.44 42.47
CA ARG A 1167 -28.75 32.83 42.36
C ARG A 1167 -27.45 32.84 41.54
N ASN A 1168 -27.30 33.75 40.58
CA ASN A 1168 -26.03 33.92 39.84
C ASN A 1168 -25.07 34.73 40.71
N VAL A 1169 -24.08 34.07 41.34
CA VAL A 1169 -23.21 34.69 42.36
C VAL A 1169 -22.30 35.77 41.76
N ASN A 1170 -21.92 35.63 40.49
CA ASN A 1170 -20.98 36.53 39.80
C ASN A 1170 -21.55 37.27 38.58
N GLY A 1171 -22.84 37.11 38.27
CA GLY A 1171 -23.50 37.75 37.12
C GLY A 1171 -22.97 37.32 35.74
N ARG A 1172 -22.11 36.28 35.65
CA ARG A 1172 -21.56 35.75 34.40
C ARG A 1172 -22.12 34.37 34.09
N ASP A 1173 -22.59 34.18 32.86
CA ASP A 1173 -23.10 32.90 32.39
C ASP A 1173 -21.97 31.95 31.98
N PHE A 1174 -22.23 30.64 32.08
CA PHE A 1174 -21.27 29.62 31.64
C PHE A 1174 -21.34 29.49 30.11
N VAL A 1175 -20.39 30.12 29.44
CA VAL A 1175 -20.26 30.14 27.97
C VAL A 1175 -19.22 29.12 27.51
N THR A 1176 -19.53 28.41 26.42
CA THR A 1176 -18.74 27.30 25.90
C THR A 1176 -18.20 27.61 24.51
N CYS A 1177 -16.99 27.13 24.18
CA CYS A 1177 -16.39 27.29 22.85
C CYS A 1177 -17.00 26.33 21.79
N VAL A 1178 -17.74 25.31 22.23
CA VAL A 1178 -18.59 24.49 21.37
C VAL A 1178 -20.06 24.72 21.70
N ARG A 1179 -20.92 24.58 20.69
CA ARG A 1179 -22.37 24.69 20.85
C ARG A 1179 -22.92 23.60 21.77
N ARG A 1180 -23.84 23.97 22.66
CA ARG A 1180 -24.63 23.05 23.49
C ARG A 1180 -26.10 23.07 23.06
N SER A 1181 -26.84 22.00 23.39
CA SER A 1181 -28.30 21.98 23.26
C SER A 1181 -28.93 23.07 24.13
N GLU A 1182 -29.83 23.87 23.55
CA GLU A 1182 -30.57 24.95 24.23
C GLU A 1182 -31.47 24.43 25.34
N VAL A 1183 -32.04 23.23 25.16
CA VAL A 1183 -32.83 22.55 26.19
C VAL A 1183 -31.90 21.65 27.03
N PRO A 1184 -31.89 21.76 28.37
CA PRO A 1184 -31.03 20.95 29.23
C PRO A 1184 -31.46 19.47 29.26
N TYR A 1185 -30.53 18.56 29.56
CA TYR A 1185 -30.82 17.12 29.69
C TYR A 1185 -31.23 16.80 31.13
N THR A 1186 -32.33 16.07 31.30
CA THR A 1186 -32.89 15.77 32.63
C THR A 1186 -32.33 14.49 33.25
N SER A 1187 -31.97 13.51 32.42
CA SER A 1187 -31.46 12.19 32.84
C SER A 1187 -30.52 11.61 31.78
N MET A 1188 -29.78 10.54 32.13
CA MET A 1188 -28.98 9.76 31.17
C MET A 1188 -29.81 9.31 29.96
N TRP A 1189 -30.99 8.74 30.21
CA TRP A 1189 -31.91 8.27 29.16
C TRP A 1189 -32.47 9.40 28.31
N ASN A 1190 -32.79 10.54 28.92
CA ASN A 1190 -33.22 11.73 28.18
C ASN A 1190 -32.10 12.27 27.29
N CYS A 1191 -30.86 12.31 27.78
CA CYS A 1191 -29.70 12.71 26.99
C CYS A 1191 -29.48 11.77 25.80
N LEU A 1192 -29.45 10.46 26.04
CA LEU A 1192 -29.25 9.45 25.01
C LEU A 1192 -30.35 9.49 23.94
N TYR A 1193 -31.61 9.59 24.36
CA TYR A 1193 -32.74 9.72 23.43
C TYR A 1193 -32.63 10.97 22.55
N ARG A 1194 -32.28 12.12 23.13
CA ARG A 1194 -32.18 13.38 22.39
C ARG A 1194 -31.00 13.40 21.44
N ILE A 1195 -29.85 12.85 21.81
CA ILE A 1195 -28.72 12.66 20.88
C ILE A 1195 -29.17 11.84 19.67
N CYS A 1196 -29.84 10.71 19.89
CA CYS A 1196 -30.21 9.81 18.80
C CYS A 1196 -31.36 10.32 17.91
N THR A 1197 -32.15 11.30 18.39
CA THR A 1197 -33.33 11.81 17.67
C THR A 1197 -33.14 13.22 17.11
N GLU A 1198 -32.31 14.06 17.73
CA GLU A 1198 -32.07 15.45 17.32
C GLU A 1198 -30.81 15.61 16.46
N GLU A 1199 -29.87 14.66 16.52
CA GLU A 1199 -28.57 14.70 15.82
C GLU A 1199 -28.46 13.56 14.80
N GLY A 1200 -27.77 13.79 13.67
CA GLY A 1200 -27.59 12.82 12.58
C GLY A 1200 -27.17 13.47 11.25
N ASN A 1201 -26.54 12.71 10.36
CA ASN A 1201 -26.22 13.14 8.98
C ASN A 1201 -27.46 12.98 8.09
N ALA A 1202 -27.77 13.96 7.23
CA ALA A 1202 -28.87 13.83 6.27
C ALA A 1202 -28.54 12.80 5.18
N GLU A 1203 -29.50 11.92 4.84
CA GLU A 1203 -29.37 11.03 3.68
C GLU A 1203 -29.25 11.85 2.38
N VAL A 1204 -28.24 11.52 1.58
CA VAL A 1204 -28.14 11.97 0.19
C VAL A 1204 -29.19 11.22 -0.62
N VAL A 1205 -30.36 11.83 -0.82
CA VAL A 1205 -31.33 11.34 -1.82
C VAL A 1205 -30.65 11.38 -3.19
N SER A 1206 -30.41 10.21 -3.77
CA SER A 1206 -29.85 10.06 -5.10
C SER A 1206 -30.87 10.56 -6.14
N LYS A 1207 -30.46 11.52 -6.97
CA LYS A 1207 -31.23 11.95 -8.15
C LYS A 1207 -31.05 10.86 -9.21
N GLY A 1208 -32.09 10.09 -9.50
CA GLY A 1208 -31.99 9.13 -10.60
C GLY A 1208 -33.18 8.21 -10.86
N GLU A 1209 -34.41 8.71 -10.94
CA GLU A 1209 -35.43 8.05 -11.78
C GLU A 1209 -36.62 8.98 -12.07
N LYS A 1210 -36.66 9.54 -13.28
CA LYS A 1210 -37.89 10.08 -13.86
C LYS A 1210 -38.13 9.48 -15.24
N ARG A 1211 -39.27 8.78 -15.28
CA ARG A 1211 -40.30 8.70 -16.34
C ARG A 1211 -40.14 7.65 -17.45
N LYS A 1212 -41.09 6.70 -17.43
CA LYS A 1212 -42.27 6.58 -18.32
C LYS A 1212 -43.00 5.28 -17.94
N LYS A 1213 -44.32 5.09 -17.99
CA LYS A 1213 -45.50 5.87 -18.39
C LYS A 1213 -46.72 5.04 -17.95
N SER A 1214 -47.79 5.70 -17.50
CA SER A 1214 -49.21 5.50 -17.89
C SER A 1214 -49.79 4.06 -17.96
N ARG A 1215 -50.89 3.80 -17.22
CA ARG A 1215 -52.29 3.91 -17.69
C ARG A 1215 -53.28 3.17 -16.75
N SER A 1216 -54.43 3.81 -16.45
CA SER A 1216 -55.74 3.18 -16.10
C SER A 1216 -55.80 2.47 -14.71
N GLN A 1217 -56.81 2.62 -13.86
CA GLN A 1217 -58.26 2.65 -14.10
C GLN A 1217 -59.03 3.18 -12.88
N TYR A 1218 -60.20 3.76 -13.14
CA TYR A 1218 -61.25 4.15 -12.18
C TYR A 1218 -61.88 2.96 -11.44
N THR A 1219 -62.20 3.14 -10.15
CA THR A 1219 -63.37 2.67 -9.34
C THR A 1219 -63.01 2.83 -7.86
N SER A 1220 -63.84 3.10 -6.85
CA SER A 1220 -65.18 3.66 -6.66
C SER A 1220 -65.34 3.80 -5.13
N HIS A 1221 -66.11 4.81 -4.71
CA HIS A 1221 -66.88 4.92 -3.46
C HIS A 1221 -66.25 5.22 -2.09
N SER A 1222 -66.85 6.27 -1.52
CA SER A 1222 -67.05 6.76 -0.15
C SER A 1222 -67.14 5.73 0.99
N SER A 1223 -66.61 6.11 2.17
CA SER A 1223 -67.41 6.48 3.36
C SER A 1223 -66.52 6.75 4.59
N ASP A 1224 -66.74 7.92 5.20
CA ASP A 1224 -66.65 8.38 6.60
C ASP A 1224 -65.84 7.66 7.71
N ASP A 1225 -65.19 8.52 8.51
CA ASP A 1225 -64.86 8.50 9.95
C ASP A 1225 -64.17 7.27 10.59
N ASP A 1226 -62.90 7.44 10.98
CA ASP A 1226 -62.46 7.66 12.38
C ASP A 1226 -60.92 7.55 12.49
N GLY A 1227 -60.34 8.29 13.42
CA GLY A 1227 -58.89 8.53 13.50
C GLY A 1227 -58.00 7.31 13.71
N ILE A 1228 -56.75 7.38 13.24
CA ILE A 1228 -55.53 6.75 13.80
C ILE A 1228 -54.27 7.27 13.06
N SER A 1229 -53.33 7.79 13.85
CA SER A 1229 -51.86 7.85 13.67
C SER A 1229 -51.24 8.38 12.36
N LEU A 1230 -50.77 9.63 12.38
CA LEU A 1230 -49.58 10.04 11.61
C LEU A 1230 -48.31 9.68 12.42
N ARG A 1231 -47.98 8.38 12.46
CA ARG A 1231 -46.70 7.91 12.98
C ARG A 1231 -45.65 8.11 11.87
N LYS A 1232 -45.14 9.34 11.71
CA LYS A 1232 -43.89 9.58 10.97
C LYS A 1232 -42.81 8.77 11.67
N SER A 1233 -42.27 7.76 10.99
CA SER A 1233 -41.12 6.98 11.44
C SER A 1233 -39.99 7.94 11.85
N ARG A 1234 -39.76 8.10 13.16
CA ARG A 1234 -38.57 8.79 13.68
C ARG A 1234 -37.42 7.80 13.60
N GLU A 1235 -36.67 7.83 12.50
CA GLU A 1235 -35.46 7.03 12.40
C GLU A 1235 -34.43 7.50 13.43
N VAL A 1236 -34.07 6.58 14.31
CA VAL A 1236 -33.08 6.74 15.38
C VAL A 1236 -31.70 6.63 14.73
N HIS A 1237 -30.80 7.59 14.96
CA HIS A 1237 -29.42 7.53 14.45
C HIS A 1237 -28.44 7.52 15.60
N ILE A 1238 -27.54 6.54 15.60
CA ILE A 1238 -26.62 6.29 16.71
C ILE A 1238 -25.25 6.96 16.48
N GLY A 1239 -24.94 7.42 15.26
CA GLY A 1239 -23.61 7.93 14.89
C GLY A 1239 -23.08 9.08 15.75
N ALA A 1240 -23.96 9.95 16.28
CA ALA A 1240 -23.55 11.03 17.18
C ALA A 1240 -23.01 10.54 18.53
N LEU A 1241 -23.40 9.34 18.99
CA LEU A 1241 -22.88 8.71 20.21
C LEU A 1241 -21.48 8.10 20.06
N TYR A 1242 -21.04 7.90 18.81
CA TYR A 1242 -19.77 7.23 18.49
C TYR A 1242 -18.74 8.17 17.84
N ARG A 1243 -18.91 9.48 18.00
CA ARG A 1243 -17.92 10.46 17.53
C ARG A 1243 -16.57 10.22 18.23
N GLY A 1244 -15.51 10.11 17.45
CA GLY A 1244 -14.17 9.78 17.95
C GLY A 1244 -13.85 8.28 18.06
N PHE A 1245 -14.78 7.38 17.72
CA PHE A 1245 -14.56 5.92 17.74
C PHE A 1245 -13.35 5.51 16.90
N TRP A 1246 -13.29 5.96 15.63
CA TRP A 1246 -12.21 5.59 14.71
C TRP A 1246 -10.83 6.09 15.14
N LEU A 1247 -10.75 7.23 15.83
CA LEU A 1247 -9.49 7.73 16.38
C LEU A 1247 -9.00 6.80 17.50
N ARG A 1248 -9.88 6.43 18.42
CA ARG A 1248 -9.55 5.51 19.54
C ARG A 1248 -9.22 4.10 19.04
N PHE A 1249 -9.96 3.61 18.04
CA PHE A 1249 -9.66 2.36 17.34
C PHE A 1249 -8.27 2.40 16.69
N SER A 1250 -7.94 3.49 15.98
CA SER A 1250 -6.65 3.63 15.29
C SER A 1250 -5.48 3.66 16.26
N ILE A 1251 -5.65 4.32 17.42
CA ILE A 1251 -4.64 4.33 18.49
C ILE A 1251 -4.47 2.91 19.06
N ALA A 1252 -5.56 2.20 19.35
CA ALA A 1252 -5.51 0.83 19.85
C ALA A 1252 -4.87 -0.15 18.83
N ALA A 1253 -5.19 -0.01 17.55
CA ALA A 1253 -4.57 -0.78 16.48
C ALA A 1253 -3.07 -0.49 16.35
N ALA A 1254 -2.66 0.77 16.47
CA ALA A 1254 -1.27 1.18 16.44
C ALA A 1254 -0.47 0.65 17.63
N THR A 1255 -1.04 0.65 18.84
CA THR A 1255 -0.37 0.07 20.02
C THR A 1255 -0.18 -1.44 19.90
N VAL A 1256 -1.17 -2.16 19.35
CA VAL A 1256 -1.09 -3.61 19.11
C VAL A 1256 -0.08 -3.93 17.99
N MET A 1257 -0.02 -3.13 16.92
CA MET A 1257 1.02 -3.23 15.89
C MET A 1257 2.43 -2.99 16.45
N LEU A 1258 2.62 -1.98 17.30
CA LEU A 1258 3.91 -1.69 17.92
C LEU A 1258 4.35 -2.79 18.90
N ALA A 1259 3.41 -3.34 19.68
CA ALA A 1259 3.67 -4.43 20.62
C ALA A 1259 3.91 -5.78 19.94
N SER A 1260 3.45 -5.98 18.69
CA SER A 1260 3.74 -7.18 17.89
C SER A 1260 5.04 -7.07 17.10
N LEU A 1261 5.56 -5.85 16.93
CA LEU A 1261 6.86 -5.58 16.31
C LEU A 1261 8.01 -5.61 17.34
N SER A 1262 7.71 -5.45 18.64
CA SER A 1262 8.64 -5.59 19.78
C SER A 1262 8.70 -7.02 20.27
#